data_AF-A0A1A0QJY8-F1
#
_entry.id   AF-A0A1A0QJY8-F1
#
_cell.length_a   1.000
_cell.length_b   1.000
_cell.length_c   1.000
_cell.angle_alpha   90.00
_cell.angle_beta   90.00
_cell.angle_gamma   90.00
#
_symmetry.space_group_name_H-M   'P 1'
#
loop_
_entity.id
_entity.type
_entity.pdbx_description
1 polymer ?
#
loop_
_entity_poly.entity_id
_entity_poly.type
_entity_poly.pdbx_seq_one_letter_code
_entity_poly.pdbx_strand_id
1 'polypeptide(L)'
;MSALDGFYSTWNKARETLGVGTPVDGSQHDGSSQLLRMKGMVESAAQHDGWQGKGAEAYAAANKEHASVYQKLADLDKKMAAEITNAANIVTNGRTQLDTTKSWVDSAVDSLPKSLSSQAREQSLIPIANKGITEVNNTVKNANGDMLRIGFRITDIKNEYDDLSKNQKFGPGEKKGAGDGEKKNENSREPRSLADMGLPENASERGEWDGNALAAQADLPPDQRDPKVLDRVADQLPHSPLSADQLKALADGKEVTNVPKDTLDYYREFYDRAGKDGLLALDRHLESKEAAGDTQAGSQRDRLANGLTVLSNEKVVEHNPDGSESWRGGYYELPSDVRELIESRRTDPLPIDGQNPVSPLEQHFADVSQLGELLGEANPGYQPGTDLGTELYLKAADMVEPAGNQLPVAGTSWEEYQGAASSFADIAGRNNDASAAIWSGQGEHLPIGYDREHTVRTLIGEDWSKVGGGTGAATLLDWITEDSQRGIGDPIGDRARLAMTEIPDLLAPGPDDPVYSTMRDAFARNDAISTEMSQLLAAHTDSLAAPGSQQGFAESKIDALGRPVFGAADADRLLELGSYSEEGRVTLAAAAETARIGELEAALRNDPGNLHAQLANSAAGDLSGRIDQAMLAAVDHQNDVLQSDLEANDEVYRAKLLGAEIAGVATGELTGKIPHADIAADVTGVDPGETVENTIKKWIDKPEYEAIKIPEPADLEAASTRQAQQAIVEAAHRAGQLPAVLNPNGQPIDVAQLATGSREYDELQKYLIGRGLTQYVMDYGQSYSDAVKSDDDE
;
A
#
# COMPACT_ATOMS: atom_id res chain seq x y z
N MET A 1 -26.78 -1.05 18.97
CA MET A 1 -26.02 -2.32 19.01
C MET A 1 -25.52 -2.53 20.44
N SER A 2 -25.60 -3.75 20.96
CA SER A 2 -24.98 -4.08 22.24
C SER A 2 -23.46 -4.18 22.07
N ALA A 3 -22.69 -4.05 23.16
CA ALA A 3 -21.23 -4.20 23.09
C ALA A 3 -20.81 -5.59 22.57
N LEU A 4 -21.64 -6.61 22.83
CA LEU A 4 -21.41 -7.97 22.40
C LEU A 4 -21.66 -8.16 20.89
N ASP A 5 -22.63 -7.44 20.31
CA ASP A 5 -22.85 -7.44 18.85
C ASP A 5 -21.64 -6.85 18.11
N GLY A 6 -21.04 -5.80 18.69
CA GLY A 6 -19.79 -5.21 18.17
C GLY A 6 -18.65 -6.22 18.16
N PHE A 7 -18.47 -6.98 19.24
CA PHE A 7 -17.46 -8.04 19.30
C PHE A 7 -17.68 -9.11 18.23
N TYR A 8 -18.88 -9.68 18.09
CA TYR A 8 -19.12 -10.75 17.11
C TYR A 8 -18.98 -10.24 15.67
N SER A 9 -19.36 -8.99 15.40
CA SER A 9 -19.15 -8.36 14.10
C SER A 9 -17.65 -8.22 13.77
N THR A 10 -16.85 -7.70 14.71
CA THR A 10 -15.40 -7.57 14.53
C THR A 10 -14.72 -8.92 14.40
N TRP A 11 -15.13 -9.91 15.20
CA TRP A 11 -14.61 -11.27 15.12
C TRP A 11 -14.93 -11.96 13.78
N ASN A 12 -16.16 -11.82 13.28
CA ASN A 12 -16.55 -12.37 11.98
C ASN A 12 -15.69 -11.77 10.86
N LYS A 13 -15.58 -10.43 10.81
CA LYS A 13 -14.75 -9.73 9.82
C LYS A 13 -13.28 -10.18 9.87
N ALA A 14 -12.70 -10.26 11.07
CA ALA A 14 -11.33 -10.73 11.25
C ALA A 14 -11.14 -12.19 10.77
N ARG A 15 -12.15 -13.04 10.97
CA ARG A 15 -12.14 -14.42 10.54
C ARG A 15 -12.28 -14.54 9.02
N GLU A 16 -13.09 -13.68 8.41
CA GLU A 16 -13.25 -13.53 6.96
C GLU A 16 -11.95 -13.05 6.29
N THR A 17 -11.22 -12.11 6.89
CA THR A 17 -9.90 -11.65 6.38
C THR A 17 -8.87 -12.77 6.28
N LEU A 18 -8.92 -13.76 7.18
CA LEU A 18 -8.05 -14.94 7.09
C LEU A 18 -8.58 -15.99 6.10
N GLY A 19 -9.66 -15.72 5.38
CA GLY A 19 -10.30 -16.58 4.38
C GLY A 19 -11.13 -17.74 4.95
N VAL A 20 -11.68 -18.56 4.05
CA VAL A 20 -12.45 -19.79 4.36
C VAL A 20 -11.78 -21.03 3.75
N GLY A 21 -12.23 -22.25 4.12
CA GLY A 21 -11.69 -23.51 3.60
C GLY A 21 -10.39 -23.99 4.28
N THR A 22 -9.80 -25.12 3.83
CA THR A 22 -8.50 -25.59 4.35
C THR A 22 -7.39 -24.92 3.53
N PRO A 23 -6.47 -24.14 4.15
CA PRO A 23 -5.35 -23.57 3.42
C PRO A 23 -4.52 -24.66 2.74
N VAL A 24 -4.18 -24.44 1.47
CA VAL A 24 -3.39 -25.38 0.68
C VAL A 24 -1.93 -25.24 1.09
N ASP A 25 -1.27 -26.35 1.43
CA ASP A 25 0.15 -26.34 1.74
C ASP A 25 1.01 -26.33 0.47
N GLY A 26 2.31 -26.05 0.62
CA GLY A 26 3.20 -25.94 -0.53
C GLY A 26 3.62 -27.28 -1.14
N SER A 27 3.13 -28.43 -0.67
CA SER A 27 3.57 -29.74 -1.15
C SER A 27 3.29 -29.97 -2.63
N GLN A 28 2.26 -29.30 -3.19
CA GLN A 28 1.92 -29.35 -4.61
C GLN A 28 2.88 -28.52 -5.48
N HIS A 29 3.70 -27.67 -4.88
CA HIS A 29 4.65 -26.78 -5.53
C HIS A 29 6.12 -27.27 -5.41
N ASP A 30 6.34 -28.46 -4.82
CA ASP A 30 7.67 -29.09 -4.76
C ASP A 30 7.99 -29.91 -6.03
N GLY A 31 8.49 -29.22 -7.06
CA GLY A 31 8.99 -29.82 -8.30
C GLY A 31 10.38 -30.46 -8.20
N SER A 32 11.03 -30.39 -7.02
CA SER A 32 12.45 -30.73 -6.84
C SER A 32 12.78 -32.17 -7.24
N SER A 33 11.85 -33.11 -7.06
CA SER A 33 12.07 -34.52 -7.42
C SER A 33 12.24 -34.74 -8.94
N GLN A 34 11.60 -33.90 -9.76
CA GLN A 34 11.73 -33.94 -11.21
C GLN A 34 13.02 -33.26 -11.66
N LEU A 35 13.36 -32.12 -11.06
CA LEU A 35 14.61 -31.40 -11.33
C LEU A 35 15.84 -32.24 -10.95
N LEU A 36 15.82 -32.92 -9.80
CA LEU A 36 16.87 -33.87 -9.41
C LEU A 36 16.96 -35.09 -10.33
N ARG A 37 15.84 -35.52 -10.95
CA ARG A 37 15.86 -36.53 -12.01
C ARG A 37 16.52 -36.00 -13.28
N MET A 38 16.24 -34.75 -13.66
CA MET A 38 16.87 -34.09 -14.82
C MET A 38 18.37 -33.89 -14.61
N LYS A 39 18.78 -33.49 -13.41
CA LYS A 39 20.19 -33.50 -12.96
C LYS A 39 20.84 -34.87 -13.19
N GLY A 40 20.23 -35.93 -12.67
CA GLY A 40 20.75 -37.29 -12.83
C GLY A 40 20.84 -37.76 -14.29
N MET A 41 19.88 -37.37 -15.14
CA MET A 41 19.92 -37.66 -16.58
C MET A 41 21.10 -36.97 -17.26
N VAL A 42 21.36 -35.70 -16.95
CA VAL A 42 22.47 -34.94 -17.54
C VAL A 42 23.83 -35.41 -17.01
N GLU A 43 23.93 -35.74 -15.72
CA GLU A 43 25.13 -36.35 -15.13
C GLU A 43 25.42 -37.73 -15.73
N SER A 44 24.39 -38.49 -16.10
CA SER A 44 24.53 -39.79 -16.75
C SER A 44 24.97 -39.71 -18.22
N ALA A 45 24.78 -38.57 -18.87
CA ALA A 45 25.22 -38.30 -20.24
C ALA A 45 26.72 -37.92 -20.33
N ALA A 46 27.54 -38.47 -19.44
CA ALA A 46 28.96 -38.17 -19.32
C ALA A 46 29.82 -38.79 -20.43
N GLN A 47 31.06 -38.31 -20.53
CA GLN A 47 32.09 -38.84 -21.41
C GLN A 47 32.30 -40.36 -21.19
N HIS A 48 32.37 -41.14 -22.25
CA HIS A 48 32.62 -42.59 -22.22
C HIS A 48 33.73 -42.97 -23.20
N ASP A 49 34.23 -44.21 -23.14
CA ASP A 49 35.44 -44.66 -23.85
C ASP A 49 35.44 -44.47 -25.38
N GLY A 50 34.26 -44.29 -25.99
CA GLY A 50 34.08 -44.05 -27.43
C GLY A 50 33.99 -42.58 -27.84
N TRP A 51 33.95 -41.64 -26.88
CA TRP A 51 33.80 -40.21 -27.14
C TRP A 51 34.83 -39.41 -26.35
N GLN A 52 35.91 -39.02 -27.03
CA GLN A 52 37.07 -38.35 -26.43
C GLN A 52 37.51 -37.13 -27.25
N GLY A 53 38.22 -36.20 -26.61
CA GLY A 53 38.72 -34.96 -27.21
C GLY A 53 37.99 -33.70 -26.73
N LYS A 54 38.47 -32.53 -27.15
CA LYS A 54 38.05 -31.21 -26.62
C LYS A 54 36.54 -30.94 -26.69
N GLY A 55 35.85 -31.48 -27.69
CA GLY A 55 34.39 -31.38 -27.79
C GLY A 55 33.64 -32.21 -26.74
N ALA A 56 34.15 -33.40 -26.40
CA ALA A 56 33.62 -34.23 -25.32
C ALA A 56 33.88 -33.60 -23.94
N GLU A 57 35.05 -32.97 -23.76
CA GLU A 57 35.39 -32.21 -22.55
C GLU A 57 34.49 -30.98 -22.36
N ALA A 58 34.22 -30.22 -23.44
CA ALA A 58 33.31 -29.07 -23.41
C ALA A 58 31.86 -29.48 -23.11
N TYR A 59 31.40 -30.60 -23.67
CA TYR A 59 30.06 -31.14 -23.38
C TYR A 59 29.95 -31.66 -21.95
N ALA A 60 30.99 -32.33 -21.43
CA ALA A 60 31.04 -32.74 -20.03
C ALA A 60 31.03 -31.54 -19.06
N ALA A 61 31.70 -30.44 -19.42
CA ALA A 61 31.64 -29.20 -18.66
C ALA A 61 30.24 -28.57 -18.68
N ALA A 62 29.59 -28.49 -19.84
CA ALA A 62 28.22 -27.98 -19.97
C ALA A 62 27.21 -28.84 -19.20
N ASN A 63 27.33 -30.18 -19.25
CA ASN A 63 26.48 -31.08 -18.47
C ASN A 63 26.64 -30.88 -16.96
N LYS A 64 27.87 -30.60 -16.49
CA LYS A 64 28.13 -30.29 -15.08
C LYS A 64 27.48 -28.96 -14.67
N GLU A 65 27.48 -27.96 -15.55
CA GLU A 65 26.80 -26.69 -15.31
C GLU A 65 25.29 -26.85 -15.28
N HIS A 66 24.71 -27.61 -16.23
CA HIS A 66 23.28 -27.92 -16.25
C HIS A 66 22.85 -28.71 -15.00
N ALA A 67 23.64 -29.68 -14.55
CA ALA A 67 23.38 -30.43 -13.32
C ALA A 67 23.38 -29.52 -12.08
N SER A 68 24.26 -28.50 -12.06
CA SER A 68 24.30 -27.47 -11.01
C SER A 68 23.06 -26.58 -11.03
N VAL A 69 22.60 -26.18 -12.22
CA VAL A 69 21.35 -25.40 -12.37
C VAL A 69 20.14 -26.18 -11.89
N TYR A 70 19.98 -27.44 -12.31
CA TYR A 70 18.86 -28.28 -11.86
C TYR A 70 18.87 -28.50 -10.33
N GLN A 71 20.05 -28.58 -9.72
CA GLN A 71 20.16 -28.64 -8.26
C GLN A 71 19.65 -27.35 -7.61
N LYS A 72 20.09 -26.18 -8.11
CA LYS A 72 19.67 -24.89 -7.55
C LYS A 72 18.18 -24.63 -7.73
N LEU A 73 17.62 -24.94 -8.89
CA LEU A 73 16.16 -24.87 -9.12
C LEU A 73 15.41 -25.81 -8.16
N ALA A 74 15.92 -27.02 -7.92
CA ALA A 74 15.31 -27.96 -6.99
C ALA A 74 15.33 -27.47 -5.53
N ASP A 75 16.36 -26.72 -5.16
CA ASP A 75 16.48 -26.13 -3.82
C ASP A 75 15.56 -24.92 -3.67
N LEU A 76 15.38 -24.11 -4.72
CA LEU A 76 14.43 -22.99 -4.76
C LEU A 76 12.97 -23.47 -4.71
N ASP A 77 12.61 -24.51 -5.45
CA ASP A 77 11.25 -25.09 -5.43
C ASP A 77 10.87 -25.54 -4.02
N LYS A 78 11.83 -26.11 -3.27
CA LYS A 78 11.63 -26.50 -1.87
C LYS A 78 11.46 -25.31 -0.95
N LYS A 79 12.25 -24.24 -1.14
CA LYS A 79 12.10 -23.00 -0.37
C LYS A 79 10.72 -22.39 -0.60
N MET A 80 10.29 -22.30 -1.85
CA MET A 80 8.97 -21.79 -2.23
C MET A 80 7.84 -22.62 -1.60
N ALA A 81 7.90 -23.95 -1.72
CA ALA A 81 6.96 -24.86 -1.09
C ALA A 81 6.92 -24.70 0.45
N ALA A 82 8.07 -24.47 1.08
CA ALA A 82 8.13 -24.25 2.53
C ALA A 82 7.44 -22.92 2.92
N GLU A 83 7.66 -21.84 2.18
CA GLU A 83 7.03 -20.54 2.48
C GLU A 83 5.52 -20.55 2.25
N ILE A 84 5.03 -21.22 1.20
CA ILE A 84 3.59 -21.44 0.98
C ILE A 84 3.00 -22.24 2.15
N THR A 85 3.72 -23.24 2.65
CA THR A 85 3.30 -24.01 3.84
C THR A 85 3.28 -23.13 5.10
N ASN A 86 4.25 -22.22 5.25
CA ASN A 86 4.29 -21.27 6.36
C ASN A 86 3.11 -20.29 6.31
N ALA A 87 2.71 -19.82 5.13
CA ALA A 87 1.55 -18.96 4.94
C ALA A 87 0.25 -19.67 5.33
N ALA A 88 0.09 -20.92 4.90
CA ALA A 88 -1.02 -21.78 5.28
C ALA A 88 -1.11 -21.99 6.81
N ASN A 89 0.05 -22.12 7.47
CA ASN A 89 0.13 -22.25 8.93
C ASN A 89 -0.28 -20.96 9.65
N ILE A 90 0.14 -19.78 9.17
CA ILE A 90 -0.26 -18.48 9.74
C ILE A 90 -1.78 -18.33 9.72
N VAL A 91 -2.39 -18.61 8.56
CA VAL A 91 -3.84 -18.56 8.40
C VAL A 91 -4.55 -19.53 9.35
N THR A 92 -4.08 -20.77 9.43
CA THR A 92 -4.65 -21.81 10.30
C THR A 92 -4.55 -21.43 11.78
N ASN A 93 -3.39 -20.93 12.20
CA ASN A 93 -3.15 -20.51 13.57
C ASN A 93 -3.98 -19.27 13.93
N GLY A 94 -4.03 -18.27 13.05
CA GLY A 94 -4.85 -17.08 13.23
C GLY A 94 -6.33 -17.42 13.43
N ARG A 95 -6.89 -18.30 12.58
CA ARG A 95 -8.28 -18.76 12.73
C ARG A 95 -8.51 -19.50 14.05
N THR A 96 -7.57 -20.36 14.45
CA THR A 96 -7.65 -21.08 15.73
C THR A 96 -7.64 -20.11 16.93
N GLN A 97 -6.82 -19.07 16.85
CA GLN A 97 -6.72 -18.02 17.87
C GLN A 97 -7.99 -17.18 17.95
N LEU A 98 -8.59 -16.86 16.79
CA LEU A 98 -9.90 -16.21 16.71
C LEU A 98 -10.99 -17.09 17.32
N ASP A 99 -11.09 -18.36 16.93
CA ASP A 99 -12.09 -19.30 17.48
C ASP A 99 -11.94 -19.46 19.01
N THR A 100 -10.69 -19.45 19.51
CA THR A 100 -10.38 -19.46 20.95
C THR A 100 -10.87 -18.19 21.64
N THR A 101 -10.66 -17.03 21.03
CA THR A 101 -11.10 -15.72 21.55
C THR A 101 -12.61 -15.64 21.64
N LYS A 102 -13.34 -16.10 20.61
CA LYS A 102 -14.80 -16.20 20.64
C LYS A 102 -15.29 -17.13 21.73
N SER A 103 -14.68 -18.31 21.86
CA SER A 103 -15.04 -19.27 22.91
C SER A 103 -14.85 -18.70 24.32
N TRP A 104 -13.80 -17.88 24.51
CA TRP A 104 -13.56 -17.16 25.76
C TRP A 104 -14.64 -16.11 26.04
N VAL A 105 -15.03 -15.31 25.04
CA VAL A 105 -16.12 -14.34 25.19
C VAL A 105 -17.44 -15.03 25.51
N ASP A 106 -17.81 -16.08 24.76
CA ASP A 106 -19.04 -16.86 24.99
C ASP A 106 -19.09 -17.39 26.43
N SER A 107 -17.97 -17.95 26.91
CA SER A 107 -17.84 -18.45 28.29
C SER A 107 -17.93 -17.34 29.35
N ALA A 108 -17.33 -16.18 29.07
CA ALA A 108 -17.37 -15.02 29.97
C ALA A 108 -18.79 -14.45 30.08
N VAL A 109 -19.53 -14.39 28.96
CA VAL A 109 -20.94 -13.98 28.94
C VAL A 109 -21.84 -14.95 29.70
N ASP A 110 -21.63 -16.26 29.53
CA ASP A 110 -22.40 -17.31 30.21
C ASP A 110 -22.16 -17.34 31.73
N SER A 111 -20.99 -16.86 32.17
CA SER A 111 -20.65 -16.75 33.59
C SER A 111 -21.39 -15.61 34.32
N LEU A 112 -22.03 -14.69 33.59
CA LEU A 112 -22.75 -13.57 34.19
C LEU A 112 -24.00 -14.05 34.97
N PRO A 113 -24.22 -13.56 36.20
CA PRO A 113 -25.39 -13.96 36.99
C PRO A 113 -26.71 -13.68 36.27
N LYS A 114 -27.56 -14.71 36.14
CA LYS A 114 -28.88 -14.60 35.50
C LYS A 114 -29.85 -13.66 36.26
N SER A 115 -29.52 -13.28 37.48
CA SER A 115 -30.29 -12.35 38.33
C SER A 115 -29.98 -10.87 38.08
N LEU A 116 -29.02 -10.54 37.19
CA LEU A 116 -28.72 -9.15 36.84
C LEU A 116 -29.90 -8.51 36.09
N SER A 117 -30.15 -7.23 36.36
CA SER A 117 -31.05 -6.42 35.53
C SER A 117 -30.46 -6.23 34.14
N SER A 118 -31.28 -5.96 33.13
CA SER A 118 -30.83 -5.78 31.74
C SER A 118 -29.74 -4.70 31.61
N GLN A 119 -29.85 -3.60 32.35
CA GLN A 119 -28.84 -2.53 32.35
C GLN A 119 -27.53 -2.94 33.03
N ALA A 120 -27.59 -3.66 34.15
CA ALA A 120 -26.38 -4.15 34.83
C ALA A 120 -25.67 -5.26 34.02
N ARG A 121 -26.45 -6.07 33.30
CA ARG A 121 -25.94 -7.08 32.37
C ARG A 121 -25.22 -6.40 31.20
N GLU A 122 -25.83 -5.38 30.58
CA GLU A 122 -25.21 -4.64 29.46
C GLU A 122 -23.89 -3.97 29.89
N GLN A 123 -23.87 -3.32 31.06
CA GLN A 123 -22.64 -2.72 31.60
C GLN A 123 -21.52 -3.75 31.88
N SER A 124 -21.89 -5.01 32.16
CA SER A 124 -20.92 -6.09 32.39
C SER A 124 -20.39 -6.69 31.08
N LEU A 125 -21.10 -6.54 29.96
CA LEU A 125 -20.69 -7.02 28.64
C LEU A 125 -19.61 -6.15 28.00
N ILE A 126 -19.61 -4.83 28.25
CA ILE A 126 -18.64 -3.87 27.68
C ILE A 126 -17.18 -4.28 27.92
N PRO A 127 -16.71 -4.55 29.15
CA PRO A 127 -15.31 -4.93 29.37
C PRO A 127 -14.95 -6.30 28.78
N ILE A 128 -15.92 -7.22 28.68
CA ILE A 128 -15.71 -8.55 28.06
C ILE A 128 -15.54 -8.38 26.54
N ALA A 129 -16.43 -7.62 25.91
CA ALA A 129 -16.39 -7.31 24.48
C ALA A 129 -15.11 -6.54 24.09
N ASN A 130 -14.72 -5.51 24.85
CA ASN A 130 -13.51 -4.73 24.58
C ASN A 130 -12.26 -5.61 24.63
N LYS A 131 -12.14 -6.49 25.63
CA LYS A 131 -11.01 -7.42 25.71
C LYS A 131 -11.03 -8.42 24.55
N GLY A 132 -12.20 -8.93 24.18
CA GLY A 132 -12.35 -9.80 23.01
C GLY A 132 -11.91 -9.11 21.71
N ILE A 133 -12.30 -7.85 21.51
CA ILE A 133 -11.92 -7.04 20.35
C ILE A 133 -10.40 -6.79 20.33
N THR A 134 -9.77 -6.52 21.48
CA THR A 134 -8.31 -6.37 21.56
C THR A 134 -7.56 -7.64 21.14
N GLU A 135 -8.00 -8.81 21.60
CA GLU A 135 -7.38 -10.09 21.23
C GLU A 135 -7.59 -10.44 19.74
N VAL A 136 -8.77 -10.11 19.19
CA VAL A 136 -9.02 -10.22 17.74
C VAL A 136 -8.06 -9.33 16.95
N ASN A 137 -7.90 -8.06 17.36
CA ASN A 137 -7.01 -7.12 16.67
C ASN A 137 -5.54 -7.56 16.74
N ASN A 138 -5.07 -8.03 17.90
CA ASN A 138 -3.72 -8.58 18.04
C ASN A 138 -3.49 -9.80 17.13
N THR A 139 -4.49 -10.67 17.02
CA THR A 139 -4.41 -11.87 16.17
C THR A 139 -4.27 -11.50 14.70
N VAL A 140 -5.08 -10.56 14.20
CA VAL A 140 -5.02 -10.09 12.80
C VAL A 140 -3.72 -9.34 12.54
N LYS A 141 -3.31 -8.44 13.45
CA LYS A 141 -2.06 -7.68 13.33
C LYS A 141 -0.83 -8.59 13.23
N ASN A 142 -0.76 -9.62 14.08
CA ASN A 142 0.35 -10.57 14.05
C ASN A 142 0.32 -11.42 12.77
N ALA A 143 -0.86 -11.90 12.35
CA ALA A 143 -1.01 -12.66 11.12
C ALA A 143 -0.58 -11.85 9.89
N ASN A 144 -0.94 -10.57 9.81
CA ASN A 144 -0.54 -9.68 8.72
C ASN A 144 0.96 -9.42 8.73
N GLY A 145 1.55 -9.14 9.90
CA GLY A 145 3.00 -8.95 10.02
C GLY A 145 3.80 -10.20 9.62
N ASP A 146 3.32 -11.38 10.01
CA ASP A 146 3.97 -12.64 9.63
C ASP A 146 3.79 -12.97 8.14
N MET A 147 2.64 -12.61 7.54
CA MET A 147 2.38 -12.79 6.11
C MET A 147 3.22 -11.84 5.25
N LEU A 148 3.41 -10.58 5.67
CA LEU A 148 4.31 -9.63 4.99
C LEU A 148 5.76 -10.14 4.97
N ARG A 149 6.23 -10.71 6.09
CA ARG A 149 7.57 -11.34 6.14
C ARG A 149 7.70 -12.54 5.19
N ILE A 150 6.63 -13.31 4.98
CA ILE A 150 6.62 -14.35 3.94
C ILE A 150 6.68 -13.70 2.55
N GLY A 151 5.94 -12.63 2.32
CA GLY A 151 5.98 -11.86 1.08
C GLY A 151 7.40 -11.43 0.69
N PHE A 152 8.16 -10.87 1.64
CA PHE A 152 9.56 -10.51 1.41
C PHE A 152 10.44 -11.72 1.07
N ARG A 153 10.34 -12.83 1.83
CA ARG A 153 11.11 -14.05 1.53
C ARG A 153 10.76 -14.69 0.19
N ILE A 154 9.50 -14.60 -0.25
CA ILE A 154 9.07 -15.05 -1.58
C ILE A 154 9.70 -14.18 -2.67
N THR A 155 9.78 -12.86 -2.46
CA THR A 155 10.47 -11.93 -3.36
C THR A 155 11.96 -12.25 -3.46
N ASP A 156 12.63 -12.57 -2.35
CA ASP A 156 14.04 -13.00 -2.37
C ASP A 156 14.23 -14.30 -3.15
N ILE A 157 13.36 -15.29 -2.94
CA ILE A 157 13.36 -16.55 -3.70
C ILE A 157 13.19 -16.27 -5.20
N LYS A 158 12.30 -15.33 -5.56
CA LYS A 158 12.12 -14.87 -6.95
C LYS A 158 13.39 -14.25 -7.51
N ASN A 159 14.09 -13.41 -6.75
CA ASN A 159 15.36 -12.84 -7.17
C ASN A 159 16.42 -13.93 -7.39
N GLU A 160 16.47 -14.96 -6.54
CA GLU A 160 17.35 -16.13 -6.75
C GLU A 160 17.00 -16.91 -8.05
N TYR A 161 15.72 -16.99 -8.45
CA TYR A 161 15.32 -17.53 -9.76
C TYR A 161 15.76 -16.62 -10.92
N ASP A 162 15.59 -15.31 -10.77
CA ASP A 162 15.96 -14.31 -11.79
C ASP A 162 17.47 -14.33 -12.05
N ASP A 163 18.30 -14.47 -11.01
CA ASP A 163 19.75 -14.59 -11.12
C ASP A 163 20.21 -15.87 -11.84
N LEU A 164 19.48 -16.97 -11.67
CA LEU A 164 19.73 -18.22 -12.40
C LEU A 164 19.46 -18.09 -13.89
N SER A 165 18.49 -17.26 -14.29
CA SER A 165 18.17 -17.00 -15.69
C SER A 165 19.17 -16.05 -16.36
N LYS A 166 19.63 -15.02 -15.64
CA LYS A 166 20.53 -13.97 -16.15
C LYS A 166 21.99 -14.43 -16.32
N ASN A 167 22.46 -15.37 -15.49
CA ASN A 167 23.87 -15.78 -15.44
C ASN A 167 24.21 -17.08 -16.21
N GLN A 168 23.29 -17.59 -17.03
CA GLN A 168 23.51 -18.83 -17.78
C GLN A 168 24.44 -18.62 -18.99
N LYS A 169 25.69 -19.10 -18.90
CA LYS A 169 26.63 -19.15 -20.04
C LYS A 169 26.78 -20.59 -20.52
N PHE A 170 26.39 -20.86 -21.75
CA PHE A 170 26.59 -22.17 -22.39
C PHE A 170 27.92 -22.18 -23.17
N GLY A 171 28.97 -22.75 -22.57
CA GLY A 171 30.22 -23.13 -23.26
C GLY A 171 31.48 -22.32 -22.91
N PRO A 172 32.69 -22.83 -23.25
CA PRO A 172 33.93 -22.34 -22.68
C PRO A 172 34.39 -21.03 -23.33
N GLY A 173 34.32 -19.93 -22.57
CA GLY A 173 35.02 -18.68 -22.88
C GLY A 173 36.55 -18.81 -22.72
N GLU A 174 37.29 -18.20 -23.64
CA GLU A 174 38.77 -18.24 -23.70
C GLU A 174 39.43 -17.71 -22.42
N LYS A 175 40.35 -18.51 -21.86
CA LYS A 175 41.25 -18.10 -20.77
C LYS A 175 42.30 -17.11 -21.29
N LYS A 176 42.32 -15.87 -20.80
CA LYS A 176 43.51 -15.01 -20.82
C LYS A 176 44.38 -15.31 -19.60
N GLY A 177 45.67 -15.47 -19.86
CA GLY A 177 46.64 -16.16 -19.01
C GLY A 177 47.01 -15.48 -17.70
N ALA A 178 47.31 -16.32 -16.72
CA ALA A 178 47.99 -15.97 -15.48
C ALA A 178 49.49 -15.70 -15.76
N GLY A 179 49.99 -14.59 -15.21
CA GLY A 179 51.41 -14.31 -15.06
C GLY A 179 51.73 -14.17 -13.58
N ASP A 180 52.51 -15.11 -13.07
CA ASP A 180 53.02 -15.13 -11.69
C ASP A 180 53.98 -13.97 -11.41
N GLY A 181 53.97 -13.49 -10.16
CA GLY A 181 54.95 -12.53 -9.67
C GLY A 181 54.74 -12.11 -8.22
N GLU A 182 54.84 -13.05 -7.27
CA GLU A 182 55.01 -12.72 -5.85
C GLU A 182 56.25 -11.84 -5.62
N LYS A 183 56.05 -10.68 -5.00
CA LYS A 183 57.07 -10.02 -4.17
C LYS A 183 56.43 -9.46 -2.90
N LYS A 184 56.82 -10.04 -1.77
CA LYS A 184 56.62 -9.49 -0.42
C LYS A 184 57.23 -8.11 -0.31
N ASN A 185 56.53 -7.19 0.34
CA ASN A 185 57.14 -6.04 0.98
C ASN A 185 56.57 -5.91 2.40
N GLU A 186 57.43 -6.12 3.39
CA GLU A 186 57.20 -5.84 4.80
C GLU A 186 57.39 -4.33 5.02
N ASN A 187 56.32 -3.61 5.35
CA ASN A 187 56.36 -2.49 6.30
C ASN A 187 54.95 -1.90 6.46
N SER A 188 54.19 -2.46 7.40
CA SER A 188 53.05 -1.76 8.01
C SER A 188 53.35 -1.69 9.50
N ARG A 189 53.62 -0.48 10.01
CA ARG A 189 53.40 -0.23 11.44
C ARG A 189 51.90 -0.40 11.66
N GLU A 190 51.49 -1.45 12.38
CA GLU A 190 50.12 -1.59 12.87
C GLU A 190 49.76 -0.35 13.70
N PRO A 191 48.71 0.42 13.33
CA PRO A 191 47.96 1.15 14.33
C PRO A 191 47.24 0.12 15.19
N ARG A 192 47.28 0.27 16.52
CA ARG A 192 46.41 -0.53 17.41
C ARG A 192 44.97 -0.38 16.93
N SER A 193 44.24 -1.48 16.77
CA SER A 193 42.82 -1.43 16.40
C SER A 193 42.03 -0.67 17.48
N LEU A 194 41.16 0.24 17.06
CA LEU A 194 40.25 0.96 17.97
C LEU A 194 39.32 0.01 18.75
N ALA A 195 39.11 -1.21 18.26
CA ALA A 195 38.34 -2.27 18.92
C ALA A 195 38.90 -2.73 20.28
N ASP A 196 40.17 -2.40 20.59
CA ASP A 196 40.86 -2.80 21.84
C ASP A 196 40.89 -1.69 22.91
N MET A 197 40.30 -0.52 22.62
CA MET A 197 40.07 0.55 23.61
C MET A 197 38.65 0.38 24.19
N GLY A 198 38.53 0.31 25.51
CA GLY A 198 37.25 0.07 26.19
C GLY A 198 36.16 1.06 25.77
N LEU A 199 34.91 0.57 25.71
CA LEU A 199 33.74 1.35 25.28
C LEU A 199 33.56 2.61 26.13
N PRO A 200 33.33 3.79 25.52
CA PRO A 200 32.98 5.00 26.25
C PRO A 200 31.72 4.82 27.12
N GLU A 201 31.73 5.39 28.33
CA GLU A 201 30.63 5.23 29.29
C GLU A 201 29.44 6.16 29.00
N ASN A 202 29.66 7.33 28.37
CA ASN A 202 28.57 8.25 28.02
C ASN A 202 28.11 8.08 26.56
N ALA A 203 26.85 8.43 26.29
CA ALA A 203 26.21 8.13 25.01
C ALA A 203 26.73 9.01 23.86
N SER A 204 27.07 10.27 24.13
CA SER A 204 27.69 11.18 23.16
C SER A 204 29.05 10.69 22.68
N GLU A 205 29.97 10.34 23.59
CA GLU A 205 31.29 9.79 23.24
C GLU A 205 31.17 8.44 22.54
N ARG A 206 30.16 7.62 22.87
CA ARG A 206 29.89 6.38 22.13
C ARG A 206 29.44 6.68 20.70
N GLY A 207 28.49 7.59 20.52
CA GLY A 207 28.04 8.02 19.19
C GLY A 207 29.22 8.52 18.35
N GLU A 208 30.03 9.41 18.92
CA GLU A 208 31.25 9.92 18.27
C GLU A 208 32.23 8.78 17.92
N TRP A 209 32.45 7.83 18.82
CA TRP A 209 33.36 6.71 18.62
C TRP A 209 32.89 5.75 17.52
N ASP A 210 31.61 5.40 17.52
CA ASP A 210 31.01 4.53 16.51
C ASP A 210 30.96 5.22 15.15
N GLY A 211 30.57 6.49 15.09
CA GLY A 211 30.54 7.26 13.85
C GLY A 211 31.93 7.42 13.23
N ASN A 212 32.95 7.77 14.03
CA ASN A 212 34.34 7.83 13.56
C ASN A 212 34.84 6.46 13.08
N ALA A 213 34.42 5.37 13.73
CA ALA A 213 34.78 4.03 13.29
C ALA A 213 34.16 3.69 11.94
N LEU A 214 32.91 4.09 11.68
CA LEU A 214 32.26 3.91 10.38
C LEU A 214 32.93 4.74 9.29
N ALA A 215 33.23 6.02 9.54
CA ALA A 215 33.94 6.86 8.58
C ALA A 215 35.30 6.25 8.21
N ALA A 216 36.04 5.74 9.19
CA ALA A 216 37.30 5.04 8.93
C ALA A 216 37.13 3.74 8.14
N GLN A 217 35.99 3.03 8.26
CA GLN A 217 35.70 1.87 7.39
C GLN A 217 35.29 2.31 5.98
N ALA A 218 34.60 3.43 5.84
CA ALA A 218 34.16 3.94 4.56
C ALA A 218 35.35 4.35 3.67
N ASP A 219 36.42 4.91 4.26
CA ASP A 219 37.69 5.24 3.60
C ASP A 219 38.44 4.01 3.05
N LEU A 220 38.07 2.80 3.49
CA LEU A 220 38.68 1.55 3.03
C LEU A 220 37.91 0.96 1.84
N PRO A 221 38.62 0.32 0.89
CA PRO A 221 37.97 -0.51 -0.14
C PRO A 221 37.03 -1.55 0.48
N PRO A 222 35.89 -1.89 -0.15
CA PRO A 222 34.89 -2.79 0.42
C PRO A 222 35.44 -4.15 0.89
N ASP A 223 36.43 -4.71 0.19
CA ASP A 223 37.09 -5.98 0.51
C ASP A 223 38.07 -5.90 1.70
N GLN A 224 38.39 -4.68 2.16
CA GLN A 224 39.31 -4.41 3.27
C GLN A 224 38.61 -3.91 4.53
N ARG A 225 37.29 -3.68 4.47
CA ARG A 225 36.50 -3.29 5.64
C ARG A 225 36.47 -4.42 6.65
N ASP A 226 36.58 -4.09 7.94
CA ASP A 226 36.49 -5.06 9.03
C ASP A 226 35.02 -5.26 9.42
N PRO A 227 34.41 -6.42 9.09
CA PRO A 227 32.99 -6.67 9.39
C PRO A 227 32.71 -6.65 10.89
N LYS A 228 33.70 -6.93 11.76
CA LYS A 228 33.51 -6.89 13.21
C LYS A 228 33.31 -5.47 13.74
N VAL A 229 33.90 -4.48 13.07
CA VAL A 229 33.71 -3.07 13.42
C VAL A 229 32.27 -2.68 13.08
N LEU A 230 31.80 -3.06 11.90
CA LEU A 230 30.44 -2.79 11.43
C LEU A 230 29.39 -3.51 12.30
N ASP A 231 29.59 -4.80 12.62
CA ASP A 231 28.73 -5.58 13.51
C ASP A 231 28.65 -4.95 14.91
N ARG A 232 29.79 -4.54 15.47
CA ARG A 232 29.83 -3.90 16.78
C ARG A 232 29.05 -2.58 16.78
N VAL A 233 29.20 -1.75 15.74
CA VAL A 233 28.40 -0.51 15.63
C VAL A 233 26.91 -0.84 15.56
N ALA A 234 26.53 -1.79 14.71
CA ALA A 234 25.14 -2.20 14.54
C ALA A 234 24.49 -2.69 15.85
N ASP A 235 25.25 -3.44 16.65
CA ASP A 235 24.82 -3.93 17.97
C ASP A 235 24.65 -2.81 19.01
N GLN A 236 25.31 -1.66 18.82
CA GLN A 236 25.27 -0.52 19.73
C GLN A 236 24.21 0.53 19.38
N LEU A 237 23.59 0.43 18.20
CA LEU A 237 22.46 1.27 17.82
C LEU A 237 21.31 1.18 18.84
N PRO A 238 20.82 2.31 19.38
CA PRO A 238 19.70 2.34 20.30
C PRO A 238 18.47 1.58 19.75
N HIS A 239 17.88 0.69 20.57
CA HIS A 239 16.81 -0.21 20.13
C HIS A 239 15.52 0.48 19.63
N SER A 240 15.14 1.61 20.24
CA SER A 240 13.99 2.41 19.78
C SER A 240 14.18 3.84 20.26
N PRO A 241 14.34 4.82 19.36
CA PRO A 241 14.50 6.21 19.78
C PRO A 241 13.22 6.82 20.36
N LEU A 242 12.05 6.36 19.91
CA LEU A 242 10.74 6.83 20.40
C LEU A 242 9.90 5.68 20.96
N SER A 243 9.03 6.02 21.92
CA SER A 243 7.97 5.15 22.43
C SER A 243 6.69 5.28 21.60
N ALA A 244 5.76 4.32 21.72
CA ALA A 244 4.49 4.35 21.01
C ALA A 244 3.66 5.61 21.27
N ASP A 245 3.66 6.12 22.51
CA ASP A 245 2.96 7.36 22.87
C ASP A 245 3.60 8.59 22.21
N GLN A 246 4.92 8.60 22.05
CA GLN A 246 5.65 9.67 21.37
C GLN A 246 5.41 9.63 19.85
N LEU A 247 5.43 8.44 19.24
CA LEU A 247 5.07 8.26 17.83
C LEU A 247 3.64 8.74 17.55
N LYS A 248 2.70 8.40 18.44
CA LYS A 248 1.33 8.91 18.34
C LYS A 248 1.25 10.43 18.52
N ALA A 249 2.05 11.01 19.41
CA ALA A 249 2.10 12.45 19.60
C ALA A 249 2.58 13.17 18.33
N LEU A 250 3.63 12.64 17.67
CA LEU A 250 4.10 13.16 16.38
C LEU A 250 3.00 13.04 15.31
N ALA A 251 2.32 11.89 15.21
CA ALA A 251 1.22 11.69 14.26
C ALA A 251 0.06 12.67 14.49
N ASP A 252 -0.20 13.05 15.74
CA ASP A 252 -1.19 14.08 16.10
C ASP A 252 -0.67 15.52 15.84
N GLY A 253 0.53 15.71 15.28
CA GLY A 253 1.18 17.01 15.02
C GLY A 253 1.76 17.70 16.27
N LYS A 254 1.94 16.98 17.38
CA LYS A 254 2.38 17.54 18.67
C LYS A 254 3.90 17.40 18.84
N GLU A 255 4.49 18.35 19.58
CA GLU A 255 5.88 18.24 19.98
C GLU A 255 6.11 17.08 20.96
N VAL A 256 7.21 16.35 20.76
CA VAL A 256 7.73 15.34 21.67
C VAL A 256 8.92 15.93 22.42
N THR A 257 8.75 16.14 23.72
CA THR A 257 9.70 16.88 24.57
C THR A 257 10.47 16.01 25.57
N ASN A 258 10.22 14.70 25.56
CA ASN A 258 10.68 13.76 26.58
C ASN A 258 11.45 12.56 26.01
N VAL A 259 12.13 12.74 24.87
CA VAL A 259 13.08 11.74 24.35
C VAL A 259 14.28 11.67 25.30
N PRO A 260 14.79 10.48 25.65
CA PRO A 260 15.98 10.37 26.48
C PRO A 260 17.17 11.12 25.87
N LYS A 261 17.78 12.03 26.65
CA LYS A 261 18.94 12.81 26.21
C LYS A 261 20.06 11.95 25.65
N ASP A 262 20.41 10.87 26.36
CA ASP A 262 21.45 9.93 25.93
C ASP A 262 21.20 9.35 24.53
N THR A 263 19.93 9.13 24.16
CA THR A 263 19.56 8.62 22.84
C THR A 263 19.77 9.68 21.75
N LEU A 264 19.34 10.91 21.99
CA LEU A 264 19.54 12.02 21.05
C LEU A 264 21.03 12.35 20.90
N ASP A 265 21.75 12.46 22.00
CA ASP A 265 23.19 12.76 22.01
C ASP A 265 24.00 11.67 21.27
N TYR A 266 23.63 10.38 21.41
CA TYR A 266 24.24 9.29 20.63
C TYR A 266 24.02 9.49 19.14
N TYR A 267 22.77 9.61 18.69
CA TYR A 267 22.47 9.67 17.25
C TYR A 267 23.08 10.91 16.60
N ARG A 268 23.04 12.06 17.26
CA ARG A 268 23.64 13.29 16.75
C ARG A 268 25.12 13.14 16.43
N GLU A 269 25.91 12.71 17.43
CA GLU A 269 27.35 12.51 17.23
C GLU A 269 27.62 11.35 16.27
N PHE A 270 26.79 10.30 16.31
CA PHE A 270 26.92 9.15 15.42
C PHE A 270 26.82 9.55 13.95
N TYR A 271 25.75 10.23 13.53
CA TYR A 271 25.58 10.60 12.13
C TYR A 271 26.56 11.71 11.70
N ASP A 272 26.81 12.72 12.55
CA ASP A 272 27.76 13.80 12.26
C ASP A 272 29.16 13.24 11.94
N ARG A 273 29.61 12.24 12.71
CA ARG A 273 30.92 11.62 12.52
C ARG A 273 30.96 10.55 11.44
N ALA A 274 29.88 9.77 11.26
CA ALA A 274 29.82 8.74 10.23
C ALA A 274 29.80 9.34 8.82
N GLY A 275 29.09 10.45 8.65
CA GLY A 275 28.80 11.03 7.33
C GLY A 275 28.00 10.07 6.43
N LYS A 276 27.78 10.50 5.19
CA LYS A 276 27.09 9.72 4.16
C LYS A 276 27.79 8.39 3.89
N ASP A 277 29.10 8.39 3.66
CA ASP A 277 29.81 7.18 3.24
C ASP A 277 29.88 6.12 4.37
N GLY A 278 30.03 6.55 5.63
CA GLY A 278 29.97 5.67 6.79
C GLY A 278 28.59 5.06 7.02
N LEU A 279 27.54 5.88 6.85
CA LEU A 279 26.15 5.45 6.92
C LEU A 279 25.83 4.38 5.86
N LEU A 280 26.13 4.67 4.59
CA LEU A 280 25.89 3.76 3.47
C LEU A 280 26.78 2.50 3.52
N ALA A 281 27.97 2.59 4.11
CA ALA A 281 28.80 1.41 4.35
C ALA A 281 28.19 0.46 5.39
N LEU A 282 27.61 1.00 6.47
CA LEU A 282 26.94 0.19 7.48
C LEU A 282 25.66 -0.45 6.93
N ASP A 283 24.83 0.31 6.23
CA ASP A 283 23.59 -0.20 5.65
C ASP A 283 23.84 -1.36 4.67
N ARG A 284 24.78 -1.21 3.72
CA ARG A 284 25.14 -2.28 2.77
C ARG A 284 25.63 -3.56 3.46
N HIS A 285 26.34 -3.41 4.58
CA HIS A 285 26.79 -4.55 5.38
C HIS A 285 25.61 -5.26 6.05
N LEU A 286 24.66 -4.51 6.59
CA LEU A 286 23.46 -5.07 7.20
C LEU A 286 22.55 -5.75 6.16
N GLU A 287 22.31 -5.10 5.02
CA GLU A 287 21.59 -5.67 3.89
C GLU A 287 22.19 -7.02 3.45
N SER A 288 23.53 -7.06 3.29
CA SER A 288 24.24 -8.31 2.94
C SER A 288 24.07 -9.41 3.99
N LYS A 289 24.00 -9.04 5.28
CA LYS A 289 23.77 -10.00 6.37
C LYS A 289 22.32 -10.49 6.42
N GLU A 290 21.38 -9.61 6.16
CA GLU A 290 19.96 -9.93 6.06
C GLU A 290 19.72 -10.93 4.92
N ALA A 291 20.26 -10.67 3.73
CA ALA A 291 20.23 -11.59 2.59
C ALA A 291 20.91 -12.94 2.89
N ALA A 292 21.91 -12.95 3.78
CA ALA A 292 22.55 -14.17 4.26
C ALA A 292 21.76 -14.90 5.37
N GLY A 293 20.60 -14.37 5.79
CA GLY A 293 19.68 -14.96 6.77
C GLY A 293 19.86 -14.49 8.22
N ASP A 294 20.58 -13.38 8.47
CA ASP A 294 20.69 -12.79 9.81
C ASP A 294 19.40 -12.07 10.20
N THR A 295 18.62 -12.71 11.07
CA THR A 295 17.34 -12.19 11.57
C THR A 295 17.43 -10.88 12.37
N GLN A 296 18.61 -10.45 12.79
CA GLN A 296 18.79 -9.18 13.52
C GLN A 296 19.07 -7.99 12.59
N ALA A 297 19.60 -8.24 11.40
CA ALA A 297 20.11 -7.21 10.50
C ALA A 297 19.01 -6.23 10.05
N GLY A 298 17.82 -6.73 9.66
CA GLY A 298 16.67 -5.87 9.35
C GLY A 298 16.34 -4.93 10.51
N SER A 299 16.22 -5.46 11.74
CA SER A 299 15.96 -4.62 12.93
C SER A 299 17.05 -3.60 13.25
N GLN A 300 18.27 -3.79 12.74
CA GLN A 300 19.37 -2.83 12.87
C GLN A 300 19.29 -1.75 11.79
N ARG A 301 18.87 -2.09 10.57
CA ARG A 301 18.54 -1.14 9.51
C ARG A 301 17.38 -0.25 9.92
N ASP A 302 16.32 -0.82 10.50
CA ASP A 302 15.21 -0.05 11.08
C ASP A 302 15.72 1.02 12.05
N ARG A 303 16.60 0.66 12.98
CA ARG A 303 17.14 1.61 13.99
C ARG A 303 17.97 2.71 13.37
N LEU A 304 18.67 2.41 12.28
CA LEU A 304 19.47 3.36 11.53
C LEU A 304 18.57 4.34 10.77
N ALA A 305 17.47 3.88 10.18
CA ALA A 305 16.49 4.73 9.52
C ALA A 305 15.66 5.56 10.51
N ASN A 306 15.22 4.93 11.62
CA ASN A 306 14.47 5.60 12.69
C ASN A 306 15.27 6.72 13.36
N GLY A 307 16.60 6.58 13.49
CA GLY A 307 17.44 7.65 14.01
C GLY A 307 17.47 8.89 13.11
N LEU A 308 17.53 8.71 11.78
CA LEU A 308 17.51 9.80 10.81
C LEU A 308 16.18 10.57 10.83
N THR A 309 15.05 9.84 10.87
CA THR A 309 13.72 10.47 10.96
C THR A 309 13.55 11.24 12.27
N VAL A 310 14.07 10.74 13.39
CA VAL A 310 14.02 11.44 14.68
C VAL A 310 14.85 12.71 14.70
N LEU A 311 16.09 12.67 14.19
CA LEU A 311 16.95 13.87 14.17
C LEU A 311 16.43 14.94 13.21
N SER A 312 15.87 14.52 12.07
CA SER A 312 15.34 15.45 11.07
C SER A 312 14.01 16.09 11.45
N ASN A 313 13.36 15.65 12.53
CA ASN A 313 12.01 16.07 12.89
C ASN A 313 12.01 17.24 13.88
N GLU A 314 11.56 18.40 13.41
CA GLU A 314 11.48 19.64 14.20
C GLU A 314 10.48 19.60 15.35
N LYS A 315 9.59 18.61 15.40
CA LYS A 315 8.69 18.36 16.55
C LYS A 315 9.37 17.57 17.66
N VAL A 316 10.57 17.03 17.45
CA VAL A 316 11.39 16.45 18.50
C VAL A 316 12.21 17.56 19.15
N VAL A 317 11.90 17.87 20.41
CA VAL A 317 12.47 19.02 21.13
C VAL A 317 13.07 18.55 22.44
N GLU A 318 14.24 19.08 22.78
CA GLU A 318 14.84 18.92 24.09
C GLU A 318 14.72 20.24 24.87
N HIS A 319 14.34 20.15 26.15
CA HIS A 319 14.28 21.30 27.04
C HIS A 319 15.28 21.20 28.19
N ASN A 320 15.85 22.34 28.55
CA ASN A 320 16.59 22.54 29.78
C ASN A 320 15.67 22.39 31.01
N PRO A 321 16.23 22.15 32.22
CA PRO A 321 15.45 22.09 33.46
C PRO A 321 14.63 23.35 33.78
N ASP A 322 14.98 24.49 33.18
CA ASP A 322 14.24 25.77 33.32
C ASP A 322 13.10 25.95 32.29
N GLY A 323 12.89 24.96 31.42
CA GLY A 323 11.86 24.95 30.39
C GLY A 323 12.26 25.66 29.08
N SER A 324 13.48 26.20 28.97
CA SER A 324 13.98 26.72 27.70
C SER A 324 14.36 25.58 26.73
N GLU A 325 14.19 25.78 25.43
CA GLU A 325 14.65 24.84 24.39
C GLU A 325 16.18 24.74 24.42
N SER A 326 16.71 23.53 24.62
CA SER A 326 18.15 23.24 24.54
C SER A 326 18.55 22.80 23.14
N TRP A 327 17.64 22.09 22.45
CA TRP A 327 17.85 21.57 21.10
C TRP A 327 16.51 21.26 20.45
N ARG A 328 16.48 21.27 19.13
CA ARG A 328 15.34 20.89 18.29
C ARG A 328 15.88 20.11 17.10
N GLY A 329 15.19 19.04 16.75
CA GLY A 329 15.45 18.33 15.51
C GLY A 329 15.22 19.23 14.28
N GLY A 330 15.55 18.74 13.12
CA GLY A 330 15.31 19.47 11.89
C GLY A 330 16.23 18.99 10.79
N TYR A 331 15.90 19.36 9.56
CA TYR A 331 16.64 18.92 8.38
C TYR A 331 18.14 19.19 8.50
N TYR A 332 18.53 20.36 9.02
CA TYR A 332 19.93 20.74 9.19
C TYR A 332 20.71 19.99 10.27
N GLU A 333 20.05 19.15 11.08
CA GLU A 333 20.70 18.21 12.00
C GLU A 333 21.21 16.95 11.28
N LEU A 334 20.82 16.75 10.02
CA LEU A 334 21.39 15.70 9.18
C LEU A 334 22.79 16.09 8.65
N PRO A 335 23.68 15.10 8.45
CA PRO A 335 24.98 15.34 7.82
C PRO A 335 24.85 16.08 6.49
N SER A 336 25.76 17.03 6.24
CA SER A 336 25.66 17.90 5.05
C SER A 336 25.77 17.14 3.73
N ASP A 337 26.53 16.06 3.71
CA ASP A 337 26.72 15.18 2.56
C ASP A 337 25.51 14.25 2.32
N VAL A 338 24.75 13.89 3.37
CA VAL A 338 23.43 13.24 3.23
C VAL A 338 22.42 14.23 2.67
N ARG A 339 22.40 15.47 3.16
CA ARG A 339 21.55 16.53 2.59
C ARG A 339 21.88 16.80 1.14
N GLU A 340 23.16 16.85 0.78
CA GLU A 340 23.60 17.02 -0.62
C GLU A 340 23.04 15.93 -1.55
N LEU A 341 22.93 14.66 -1.10
CA LEU A 341 22.29 13.61 -1.90
C LEU A 341 20.80 13.87 -2.16
N ILE A 342 20.11 14.45 -1.18
CA ILE A 342 18.68 14.73 -1.24
C ILE A 342 18.42 16.01 -2.04
N GLU A 343 19.21 17.05 -1.82
CA GLU A 343 19.07 18.37 -2.46
C GLU A 343 19.51 18.35 -3.93
N SER A 344 20.47 17.49 -4.30
CA SER A 344 20.93 17.41 -5.68
C SER A 344 19.79 17.05 -6.62
N ARG A 345 19.70 17.76 -7.74
CA ARG A 345 18.78 17.46 -8.83
C ARG A 345 19.54 16.86 -9.99
N ARG A 346 18.88 16.03 -10.78
CA ARG A 346 19.46 15.41 -11.98
C ARG A 346 20.03 16.44 -12.97
N THR A 347 19.47 17.65 -12.98
CA THR A 347 19.90 18.75 -13.85
C THR A 347 21.06 19.58 -13.30
N ASP A 348 21.45 19.37 -12.04
CA ASP A 348 22.54 20.13 -11.43
C ASP A 348 23.90 19.74 -12.03
N PRO A 349 24.82 20.71 -12.20
CA PRO A 349 26.17 20.42 -12.63
C PRO A 349 26.91 19.62 -11.54
N LEU A 350 27.15 18.35 -11.80
CA LEU A 350 27.93 17.48 -10.90
C LEU A 350 29.32 18.09 -10.61
N PRO A 351 29.87 17.91 -9.40
CA PRO A 351 31.26 18.25 -9.13
C PRO A 351 32.19 17.32 -9.92
N ILE A 352 32.62 17.76 -11.10
CA ILE A 352 33.53 17.00 -11.97
C ILE A 352 34.97 17.19 -11.49
N ASP A 353 35.56 16.17 -10.85
CA ASP A 353 37.02 16.06 -10.80
C ASP A 353 37.52 15.31 -12.05
N GLY A 354 38.46 15.93 -12.76
CA GLY A 354 38.72 15.64 -14.17
C GLY A 354 39.50 14.34 -14.39
N GLN A 355 38.80 13.26 -14.78
CA GLN A 355 39.14 12.28 -15.83
C GLN A 355 38.19 11.07 -15.70
N ASN A 356 37.26 10.92 -16.65
CA ASN A 356 36.09 10.01 -16.71
C ASN A 356 34.82 10.51 -15.97
N PRO A 357 33.92 11.25 -16.65
CA PRO A 357 32.72 11.84 -16.06
C PRO A 357 31.60 10.84 -15.69
N VAL A 358 31.73 9.56 -16.06
CA VAL A 358 30.67 8.55 -15.88
C VAL A 358 30.66 7.96 -14.46
N SER A 359 31.82 7.76 -13.83
CA SER A 359 31.95 7.09 -12.52
C SER A 359 31.43 7.91 -11.32
N PRO A 360 31.62 9.24 -11.23
CA PRO A 360 31.05 10.03 -10.13
C PRO A 360 29.52 10.13 -10.18
N LEU A 361 28.94 10.16 -11.39
CA LEU A 361 27.49 10.16 -11.59
C LEU A 361 26.86 8.81 -11.27
N GLU A 362 27.50 7.73 -11.73
CA GLU A 362 27.17 6.34 -11.35
C GLU A 362 27.09 6.18 -9.84
N GLN A 363 28.12 6.63 -9.13
CA GLN A 363 28.17 6.54 -7.67
C GLN A 363 27.07 7.38 -7.02
N HIS A 364 26.80 8.57 -7.54
CA HIS A 364 25.74 9.41 -7.01
C HIS A 364 24.35 8.74 -7.09
N PHE A 365 24.00 8.14 -8.24
CA PHE A 365 22.73 7.43 -8.38
C PHE A 365 22.65 6.22 -7.46
N ALA A 366 23.72 5.43 -7.36
CA ALA A 366 23.78 4.29 -6.44
C ALA A 366 23.62 4.73 -4.97
N ASP A 367 24.27 5.83 -4.58
CA ASP A 367 24.16 6.39 -3.22
C ASP A 367 22.75 6.90 -2.91
N VAL A 368 22.10 7.56 -3.87
CA VAL A 368 20.69 8.02 -3.74
C VAL A 368 19.75 6.83 -3.63
N SER A 369 19.92 5.80 -4.47
CA SER A 369 19.11 4.59 -4.41
C SER A 369 19.24 3.90 -3.05
N GLN A 370 20.47 3.72 -2.59
CA GLN A 370 20.74 3.09 -1.31
C GLN A 370 20.19 3.92 -0.12
N LEU A 371 20.27 5.26 -0.19
CA LEU A 371 19.66 6.11 0.83
C LEU A 371 18.12 5.95 0.85
N GLY A 372 17.49 5.82 -0.32
CA GLY A 372 16.05 5.55 -0.43
C GLY A 372 15.66 4.22 0.19
N GLU A 373 16.41 3.16 -0.11
CA GLU A 373 16.22 1.83 0.50
C GLU A 373 16.37 1.90 2.02
N LEU A 374 17.45 2.52 2.52
CA LEU A 374 17.67 2.69 3.96
C LEU A 374 16.52 3.46 4.62
N LEU A 375 16.09 4.58 4.06
CA LEU A 375 14.99 5.35 4.65
C LEU A 375 13.68 4.54 4.61
N GLY A 376 13.45 3.72 3.57
CA GLY A 376 12.32 2.80 3.48
C GLY A 376 12.22 1.80 4.63
N GLU A 377 13.34 1.43 5.26
CA GLU A 377 13.39 0.55 6.45
C GLU A 377 12.87 1.25 7.73
N ALA A 378 12.60 2.55 7.71
CA ALA A 378 12.05 3.23 8.88
C ALA A 378 10.70 2.62 9.26
N ASN A 379 10.54 2.32 10.55
CA ASN A 379 9.35 1.65 11.08
C ASN A 379 8.07 2.48 10.83
N PRO A 380 6.92 1.83 10.55
CA PRO A 380 5.64 2.52 10.41
C PRO A 380 5.32 3.38 11.65
N GLY A 381 5.18 4.70 11.44
CA GLY A 381 4.94 5.71 12.49
C GLY A 381 6.13 6.61 12.81
N TYR A 382 7.34 6.25 12.39
CA TYR A 382 8.45 7.20 12.34
C TYR A 382 8.28 8.10 11.13
N GLN A 383 8.02 9.38 11.39
CA GLN A 383 7.83 10.40 10.36
C GLN A 383 9.02 11.37 10.33
N PRO A 384 9.44 11.83 9.15
CA PRO A 384 10.44 12.88 9.03
C PRO A 384 9.88 14.22 9.54
N GLY A 385 10.75 15.21 9.69
CA GLY A 385 10.34 16.60 9.82
C GLY A 385 9.75 17.16 8.52
N THR A 386 9.05 18.30 8.61
CA THR A 386 8.42 18.94 7.44
C THR A 386 9.45 19.32 6.36
N ASP A 387 10.61 19.84 6.75
CA ASP A 387 11.69 20.18 5.80
C ASP A 387 12.21 18.93 5.06
N LEU A 388 12.55 17.87 5.80
CA LEU A 388 13.03 16.63 5.19
C LEU A 388 11.95 16.02 4.30
N GLY A 389 10.70 15.93 4.77
CA GLY A 389 9.60 15.38 3.98
C GLY A 389 9.39 16.15 2.67
N THR A 390 9.46 17.48 2.73
CA THR A 390 9.34 18.33 1.53
C THR A 390 10.46 18.03 0.53
N GLU A 391 11.72 17.99 0.99
CA GLU A 391 12.87 17.69 0.14
C GLU A 391 12.84 16.26 -0.42
N LEU A 392 12.34 15.28 0.33
CA LEU A 392 12.17 13.90 -0.13
C LEU A 392 11.12 13.80 -1.25
N TYR A 393 10.00 14.51 -1.17
CA TYR A 393 9.04 14.58 -2.28
C TYR A 393 9.63 15.24 -3.52
N LEU A 394 10.36 16.34 -3.34
CA LEU A 394 11.03 17.04 -4.45
C LEU A 394 12.07 16.13 -5.13
N LYS A 395 12.83 15.39 -4.32
CA LYS A 395 13.79 14.40 -4.82
C LYS A 395 13.08 13.27 -5.56
N ALA A 396 12.03 12.69 -4.99
CA ALA A 396 11.24 11.65 -5.65
C ALA A 396 10.71 12.10 -7.01
N ALA A 397 10.19 13.34 -7.11
CA ALA A 397 9.71 13.89 -8.37
C ALA A 397 10.83 14.09 -9.40
N ASP A 398 12.00 14.61 -8.99
CA ASP A 398 13.18 14.74 -9.86
C ASP A 398 13.68 13.38 -10.37
N MET A 399 13.58 12.34 -9.54
CA MET A 399 14.03 10.99 -9.88
C MET A 399 13.18 10.33 -10.96
N VAL A 400 11.85 10.54 -10.93
CA VAL A 400 10.93 9.93 -11.90
C VAL A 400 10.61 10.83 -13.09
N GLU A 401 11.05 12.09 -13.07
CA GLU A 401 10.86 12.98 -14.20
C GLU A 401 11.46 12.36 -15.48
N PRO A 402 10.69 12.28 -16.59
CA PRO A 402 11.15 11.66 -17.83
C PRO A 402 12.52 12.17 -18.23
N ALA A 403 13.52 11.28 -18.15
CA ALA A 403 14.79 11.54 -18.78
C ALA A 403 14.55 11.40 -20.28
N GLY A 404 15.15 12.25 -21.11
CA GLY A 404 15.36 11.83 -22.50
C GLY A 404 16.17 10.52 -22.56
N ASN A 405 16.65 10.12 -23.74
CA ASN A 405 17.42 8.87 -23.96
C ASN A 405 18.78 8.73 -23.19
N GLN A 406 18.94 9.35 -22.03
CA GLN A 406 20.05 9.28 -21.09
C GLN A 406 19.40 9.07 -19.71
N LEU A 407 19.34 7.88 -19.11
CA LEU A 407 20.48 7.15 -18.56
C LEU A 407 20.02 5.76 -18.07
N PRO A 408 20.82 4.70 -18.30
CA PRO A 408 21.15 3.76 -17.24
C PRO A 408 22.66 3.81 -17.04
N VAL A 409 23.08 4.38 -15.91
CA VAL A 409 24.49 4.51 -15.51
C VAL A 409 24.86 3.19 -14.81
N ALA A 410 26.02 2.63 -15.14
CA ALA A 410 26.30 1.20 -14.96
C ALA A 410 26.22 0.75 -13.49
N GLY A 411 25.18 -0.02 -13.15
CA GLY A 411 25.10 -0.76 -11.88
C GLY A 411 23.71 -0.76 -11.23
N THR A 412 22.93 0.32 -11.42
CA THR A 412 21.58 0.47 -10.84
C THR A 412 20.54 0.41 -11.96
N SER A 413 19.52 -0.45 -11.79
CA SER A 413 18.40 -0.53 -12.73
C SER A 413 17.46 0.67 -12.58
N TRP A 414 16.68 0.95 -13.63
CA TRP A 414 15.65 1.99 -13.54
C TRP A 414 14.60 1.65 -12.48
N GLU A 415 14.26 0.37 -12.34
CA GLU A 415 13.34 -0.12 -11.32
C GLU A 415 13.88 0.09 -9.89
N GLU A 416 15.19 -0.11 -9.64
CA GLU A 416 15.81 0.20 -8.34
C GLU A 416 15.80 1.71 -8.05
N TYR A 417 16.03 2.53 -9.08
CA TYR A 417 15.98 3.99 -8.94
C TYR A 417 14.56 4.50 -8.66
N GLN A 418 13.56 4.00 -9.37
CA GLN A 418 12.15 4.23 -9.05
C GLN A 418 11.78 3.68 -7.66
N GLY A 419 12.37 2.55 -7.24
CA GLY A 419 12.25 1.97 -5.89
C GLY A 419 12.58 2.95 -4.78
N ALA A 420 13.73 3.60 -4.92
CA ALA A 420 14.16 4.63 -4.00
C ALA A 420 13.28 5.88 -4.06
N ALA A 421 12.83 6.31 -5.26
CA ALA A 421 11.90 7.43 -5.40
C ALA A 421 10.56 7.16 -4.68
N SER A 422 10.03 5.94 -4.83
CA SER A 422 8.82 5.48 -4.15
C SER A 422 9.00 5.48 -2.63
N SER A 423 10.15 5.00 -2.15
CA SER A 423 10.50 5.00 -0.71
C SER A 423 10.64 6.42 -0.15
N PHE A 424 11.21 7.36 -0.91
CA PHE A 424 11.26 8.77 -0.51
C PHE A 424 9.86 9.39 -0.42
N ALA A 425 8.99 9.14 -1.40
CA ALA A 425 7.61 9.62 -1.38
C ALA A 425 6.81 9.01 -0.20
N ASP A 426 6.97 7.71 0.07
CA ASP A 426 6.36 7.05 1.23
C ASP A 426 6.80 7.71 2.54
N ILE A 427 8.11 7.84 2.75
CA ILE A 427 8.66 8.40 3.98
C ILE A 427 8.25 9.87 4.14
N ALA A 428 8.29 10.65 3.06
CA ALA A 428 7.86 12.03 3.05
C ALA A 428 6.39 12.17 3.49
N GLY A 429 5.53 11.30 2.95
CA GLY A 429 4.09 11.33 3.18
C GLY A 429 3.63 10.94 4.56
N ARG A 430 4.51 10.35 5.38
CA ARG A 430 4.23 10.12 6.81
C ARG A 430 4.09 11.42 7.61
N ASN A 431 4.46 12.57 7.03
CA ASN A 431 4.29 13.90 7.60
C ASN A 431 3.29 14.72 6.76
N ASN A 432 2.06 14.86 7.26
CA ASN A 432 0.99 15.59 6.57
C ASN A 432 1.31 17.07 6.32
N ASP A 433 2.17 17.71 7.11
CA ASP A 433 2.59 19.09 6.86
C ASP A 433 3.49 19.19 5.62
N ALA A 434 4.32 18.18 5.35
CA ALA A 434 5.12 18.08 4.13
C ALA A 434 4.22 17.83 2.91
N SER A 435 3.30 16.86 2.98
CA SER A 435 2.34 16.56 1.91
C SER A 435 1.48 17.80 1.59
N ALA A 436 1.02 18.50 2.61
CA ALA A 436 0.26 19.74 2.46
C ALA A 436 1.07 20.88 1.82
N ALA A 437 2.37 21.00 2.16
CA ALA A 437 3.24 22.00 1.55
C ALA A 437 3.42 21.73 0.06
N ILE A 438 3.77 20.49 -0.31
CA ILE A 438 3.90 20.05 -1.70
C ILE A 438 2.59 20.27 -2.48
N TRP A 439 1.47 19.83 -1.93
CA TRP A 439 0.17 19.96 -2.59
C TRP A 439 -0.24 21.42 -2.82
N SER A 440 -0.19 22.23 -1.76
CA SER A 440 -0.67 23.61 -1.82
C SER A 440 0.30 24.56 -2.55
N GLY A 441 1.59 24.21 -2.61
CA GLY A 441 2.66 25.13 -2.99
C GLY A 441 2.89 26.27 -2.00
N GLN A 442 2.42 26.12 -0.75
CA GLN A 442 2.56 27.10 0.32
C GLN A 442 3.37 26.52 1.48
N GLY A 443 4.34 27.28 1.98
CA GLY A 443 5.15 26.89 3.12
C GLY A 443 6.52 27.57 3.08
N GLU A 444 7.13 27.78 4.25
CA GLU A 444 8.48 28.35 4.35
C GLU A 444 9.57 27.35 3.92
N HIS A 445 9.21 26.07 3.82
CA HIS A 445 10.07 24.92 3.52
C HIS A 445 10.21 24.62 2.02
N LEU A 446 9.47 25.33 1.16
CA LEU A 446 9.50 25.12 -0.29
C LEU A 446 10.59 25.98 -0.96
N PRO A 447 11.26 25.47 -2.00
CA PRO A 447 12.23 26.25 -2.75
C PRO A 447 11.57 27.44 -3.46
N ILE A 448 12.34 28.52 -3.64
CA ILE A 448 11.89 29.69 -4.40
C ILE A 448 11.55 29.26 -5.83
N GLY A 449 10.32 29.54 -6.26
CA GLY A 449 9.85 29.19 -7.61
C GLY A 449 9.35 27.76 -7.74
N TYR A 450 9.04 27.09 -6.61
CA TYR A 450 8.36 25.80 -6.59
C TYR A 450 7.13 25.76 -7.52
N ASP A 451 7.05 24.71 -8.34
CA ASP A 451 5.94 24.46 -9.26
C ASP A 451 5.12 23.26 -8.75
N ARG A 452 4.03 23.58 -8.05
CA ARG A 452 3.12 22.57 -7.47
C ARG A 452 2.49 21.68 -8.53
N GLU A 453 2.12 22.24 -9.68
CA GLU A 453 1.44 21.49 -10.73
C GLU A 453 2.39 20.47 -11.33
N HIS A 454 3.63 20.89 -11.62
CA HIS A 454 4.65 19.99 -12.12
C HIS A 454 4.96 18.88 -11.10
N THR A 455 5.27 19.20 -9.85
CA THR A 455 5.67 18.17 -8.86
C THR A 455 4.55 17.18 -8.56
N VAL A 456 3.32 17.65 -8.30
CA VAL A 456 2.18 16.76 -7.99
C VAL A 456 1.85 15.89 -9.20
N ARG A 457 1.77 16.47 -10.41
CA ARG A 457 1.45 15.69 -11.62
C ARG A 457 2.56 14.72 -11.99
N THR A 458 3.84 15.04 -11.74
CA THR A 458 4.95 14.11 -11.97
C THR A 458 4.86 12.90 -11.04
N LEU A 459 4.58 13.09 -9.75
CA LEU A 459 4.49 11.98 -8.81
C LEU A 459 3.24 11.12 -9.01
N ILE A 460 2.07 11.75 -9.19
CA ILE A 460 0.80 11.04 -9.38
C ILE A 460 0.69 10.43 -10.78
N GLY A 461 1.28 11.08 -11.78
CA GLY A 461 1.24 10.67 -13.18
C GLY A 461 2.29 9.63 -13.59
N GLU A 462 3.23 9.28 -12.71
CA GLU A 462 4.27 8.29 -13.00
C GLU A 462 3.72 6.86 -12.99
N ASP A 463 4.27 5.99 -13.83
CA ASP A 463 3.97 4.56 -13.84
C ASP A 463 4.76 3.81 -12.75
N TRP A 464 4.11 3.55 -11.62
CA TRP A 464 4.68 2.81 -10.49
C TRP A 464 4.30 1.32 -10.50
N SER A 465 3.71 0.80 -11.59
CA SER A 465 3.26 -0.61 -11.68
C SER A 465 4.40 -1.63 -11.52
N LYS A 466 5.65 -1.19 -11.73
CA LYS A 466 6.86 -1.97 -11.52
C LYS A 466 7.38 -1.91 -10.09
N VAL A 467 6.99 -0.89 -9.33
CA VAL A 467 7.60 -0.51 -8.05
C VAL A 467 6.54 0.00 -7.08
N GLY A 468 6.06 -0.88 -6.20
CA GLY A 468 5.17 -0.48 -5.09
C GLY A 468 3.77 -0.03 -5.49
N GLY A 469 3.38 -0.06 -6.77
CA GLY A 469 2.00 0.17 -7.23
C GLY A 469 1.44 1.57 -6.93
N GLY A 470 2.33 2.55 -6.72
CA GLY A 470 1.98 3.94 -6.43
C GLY A 470 1.75 4.24 -4.95
N THR A 471 2.04 3.30 -4.04
CA THR A 471 1.85 3.49 -2.58
C THR A 471 2.55 4.73 -2.03
N GLY A 472 3.82 4.97 -2.38
CA GLY A 472 4.55 6.17 -1.96
C GLY A 472 3.93 7.46 -2.49
N ALA A 473 3.50 7.49 -3.76
CA ALA A 473 2.87 8.67 -4.36
C ALA A 473 1.45 8.92 -3.82
N ALA A 474 0.70 7.86 -3.49
CA ALA A 474 -0.66 7.94 -2.93
C ALA A 474 -0.70 8.70 -1.59
N THR A 475 0.42 8.76 -0.85
CA THR A 475 0.53 9.53 0.40
C THR A 475 0.30 11.05 0.21
N LEU A 476 0.42 11.58 -1.01
CA LEU A 476 0.05 12.97 -1.33
C LEU A 476 -1.47 13.20 -1.26
N LEU A 477 -2.28 12.15 -1.36
CA LEU A 477 -3.73 12.18 -1.27
C LEU A 477 -4.24 11.72 0.11
N ASP A 478 -3.60 10.70 0.71
CA ASP A 478 -4.04 10.05 1.97
C ASP A 478 -4.33 11.04 3.11
N TRP A 479 -3.41 11.98 3.35
CA TRP A 479 -3.59 12.98 4.40
C TRP A 479 -4.87 13.82 4.22
N ILE A 480 -5.33 14.03 2.98
CA ILE A 480 -6.56 14.79 2.67
C ILE A 480 -7.78 14.04 3.23
N THR A 481 -7.81 12.72 3.09
CA THR A 481 -8.92 11.85 3.54
C THR A 481 -9.11 11.94 5.07
N GLU A 482 -8.02 11.82 5.83
CA GLU A 482 -8.09 11.87 7.30
C GLU A 482 -8.31 13.29 7.82
N ASP A 483 -7.53 14.26 7.34
CA ASP A 483 -7.51 15.59 7.94
C ASP A 483 -8.76 16.42 7.61
N SER A 484 -9.36 16.22 6.44
CA SER A 484 -10.57 16.96 6.03
C SER A 484 -11.79 16.66 6.90
N GLN A 485 -11.79 15.54 7.65
CA GLN A 485 -12.83 15.16 8.60
C GLN A 485 -12.72 15.88 9.95
N ARG A 486 -11.62 16.60 10.21
CA ARG A 486 -11.47 17.42 11.43
C ARG A 486 -12.54 18.52 11.46
N GLY A 487 -12.86 19.01 12.66
CA GLY A 487 -13.93 20.00 12.83
C GLY A 487 -13.74 21.26 11.99
N ILE A 488 -14.84 21.89 11.57
CA ILE A 488 -14.81 23.18 10.87
C ILE A 488 -14.11 24.24 11.73
N GLY A 489 -13.16 24.97 11.16
CA GLY A 489 -12.34 25.96 11.87
C GLY A 489 -11.09 25.37 12.54
N ASP A 490 -10.85 24.07 12.42
CA ASP A 490 -9.54 23.47 12.69
C ASP A 490 -8.59 23.81 11.53
N PRO A 491 -7.43 24.46 11.75
CA PRO A 491 -6.53 24.87 10.67
C PRO A 491 -6.02 23.72 9.79
N ILE A 492 -5.81 22.54 10.37
CA ILE A 492 -5.36 21.34 9.63
C ILE A 492 -6.51 20.85 8.74
N GLY A 493 -7.72 20.77 9.32
CA GLY A 493 -8.91 20.38 8.57
C GLY A 493 -9.29 21.37 7.46
N ASP A 494 -9.17 22.66 7.72
CA ASP A 494 -9.44 23.71 6.72
C ASP A 494 -8.46 23.62 5.53
N ARG A 495 -7.19 23.31 5.81
CA ARG A 495 -6.16 23.08 4.78
C ARG A 495 -6.44 21.83 3.95
N ALA A 496 -6.82 20.72 4.59
CA ALA A 496 -7.17 19.49 3.89
C ALA A 496 -8.42 19.64 3.02
N ARG A 497 -9.47 20.30 3.53
CA ARG A 497 -10.66 20.61 2.72
C ARG A 497 -10.35 21.51 1.53
N LEU A 498 -9.45 22.49 1.69
CA LEU A 498 -9.00 23.31 0.56
C LEU A 498 -8.27 22.45 -0.48
N ALA A 499 -7.31 21.64 -0.04
CA ALA A 499 -6.58 20.71 -0.92
C ALA A 499 -7.54 19.79 -1.70
N MET A 500 -8.55 19.25 -1.01
CA MET A 500 -9.60 18.43 -1.61
C MET A 500 -10.33 19.15 -2.75
N THR A 501 -10.67 20.43 -2.60
CA THR A 501 -11.33 21.21 -3.68
C THR A 501 -10.42 21.58 -4.85
N GLU A 502 -9.10 21.45 -4.70
CA GLU A 502 -8.12 21.73 -5.75
C GLU A 502 -7.76 20.49 -6.59
N ILE A 503 -8.17 19.28 -6.16
CA ILE A 503 -7.92 18.02 -6.89
C ILE A 503 -8.41 18.10 -8.35
N PRO A 504 -9.64 18.59 -8.66
CA PRO A 504 -10.08 18.69 -10.04
C PRO A 504 -9.13 19.50 -10.91
N ASP A 505 -8.71 20.68 -10.46
CA ASP A 505 -7.81 21.54 -11.25
C ASP A 505 -6.41 20.93 -11.44
N LEU A 506 -5.92 20.18 -10.44
CA LEU A 506 -4.60 19.56 -10.49
C LEU A 506 -4.58 18.28 -11.33
N LEU A 507 -5.57 17.41 -11.21
CA LEU A 507 -5.54 16.05 -11.76
C LEU A 507 -6.58 15.81 -12.88
N ALA A 508 -7.67 16.55 -12.89
CA ALA A 508 -8.77 16.36 -13.85
C ALA A 508 -9.42 17.68 -14.29
N PRO A 509 -8.66 18.64 -14.84
CA PRO A 509 -9.17 20.01 -15.08
C PRO A 509 -10.25 20.08 -16.17
N GLY A 510 -10.33 19.09 -17.05
CA GLY A 510 -11.39 18.99 -18.04
C GLY A 510 -11.33 17.69 -18.85
N PRO A 511 -12.42 17.32 -19.55
CA PRO A 511 -12.53 16.06 -20.29
C PRO A 511 -11.55 15.96 -21.46
N ASP A 512 -11.28 17.08 -22.15
CA ASP A 512 -10.34 17.15 -23.27
C ASP A 512 -8.92 17.60 -22.85
N ASP A 513 -8.68 17.77 -21.54
CA ASP A 513 -7.39 18.25 -21.06
C ASP A 513 -6.35 17.12 -21.07
N PRO A 514 -5.15 17.32 -21.65
CA PRO A 514 -4.09 16.31 -21.65
C PRO A 514 -3.69 15.84 -20.24
N VAL A 515 -3.83 16.70 -19.22
CA VAL A 515 -3.60 16.33 -17.83
C VAL A 515 -4.55 15.21 -17.42
N TYR A 516 -5.84 15.33 -17.73
CA TYR A 516 -6.81 14.31 -17.36
C TYR A 516 -6.52 12.98 -18.06
N SER A 517 -6.22 13.00 -19.36
CA SER A 517 -5.82 11.80 -20.11
C SER A 517 -4.58 11.13 -19.49
N THR A 518 -3.58 11.92 -19.10
CA THR A 518 -2.35 11.39 -18.47
C THR A 518 -2.66 10.76 -17.11
N MET A 519 -3.52 11.40 -16.32
CA MET A 519 -3.93 10.86 -15.02
C MET A 519 -4.78 9.59 -15.17
N ARG A 520 -5.64 9.48 -16.18
CA ARG A 520 -6.37 8.23 -16.47
C ARG A 520 -5.42 7.06 -16.73
N ASP A 521 -4.39 7.27 -17.56
CA ASP A 521 -3.35 6.26 -17.81
C ASP A 521 -2.60 5.90 -16.52
N ALA A 522 -2.20 6.91 -15.74
CA ALA A 522 -1.47 6.69 -14.50
C ALA A 522 -2.30 5.93 -13.46
N PHE A 523 -3.55 6.33 -13.22
CA PHE A 523 -4.43 5.66 -12.27
C PHE A 523 -4.77 4.23 -12.70
N ALA A 524 -4.89 3.96 -14.01
CA ALA A 524 -5.07 2.61 -14.54
C ALA A 524 -3.90 1.66 -14.23
N ARG A 525 -2.70 2.20 -14.01
CA ARG A 525 -1.46 1.46 -13.73
C ARG A 525 -1.08 1.45 -12.24
N ASN A 526 -1.74 2.27 -11.42
CA ASN A 526 -1.38 2.52 -10.02
C ASN A 526 -2.58 2.31 -9.09
N ASP A 527 -2.82 1.06 -8.70
CA ASP A 527 -3.96 0.68 -7.85
C ASP A 527 -4.03 1.47 -6.54
N ALA A 528 -2.89 1.75 -5.90
CA ALA A 528 -2.87 2.44 -4.60
C ALA A 528 -3.35 3.90 -4.71
N ILE A 529 -3.00 4.60 -5.80
CA ILE A 529 -3.42 5.98 -6.03
C ILE A 529 -4.93 6.03 -6.30
N SER A 530 -5.43 5.10 -7.11
CA SER A 530 -6.88 4.97 -7.38
C SER A 530 -7.65 4.60 -6.11
N THR A 531 -7.12 3.67 -5.32
CA THR A 531 -7.71 3.27 -4.03
C THR A 531 -7.79 4.47 -3.09
N GLU A 532 -6.74 5.28 -2.97
CA GLU A 532 -6.76 6.45 -2.10
C GLU A 532 -7.79 7.49 -2.55
N MET A 533 -7.85 7.79 -3.86
CA MET A 533 -8.89 8.66 -4.41
C MET A 533 -10.30 8.16 -4.08
N SER A 534 -10.53 6.84 -4.18
CA SER A 534 -11.81 6.24 -3.84
C SER A 534 -12.18 6.40 -2.36
N GLN A 535 -11.19 6.26 -1.47
CA GLN A 535 -11.38 6.38 -0.02
C GLN A 535 -11.70 7.82 0.36
N LEU A 536 -11.01 8.78 -0.24
CA LEU A 536 -11.31 10.20 -0.12
C LEU A 536 -12.77 10.49 -0.53
N LEU A 537 -13.16 10.06 -1.73
CA LEU A 537 -14.52 10.31 -2.25
C LEU A 537 -15.61 9.59 -1.43
N ALA A 538 -15.35 8.37 -0.99
CA ALA A 538 -16.24 7.59 -0.15
C ALA A 538 -16.44 8.19 1.25
N ALA A 539 -15.40 8.79 1.83
CA ALA A 539 -15.49 9.52 3.10
C ALA A 539 -16.35 10.80 2.97
N HIS A 540 -16.56 11.29 1.74
CA HIS A 540 -17.19 12.57 1.45
C HIS A 540 -18.31 12.50 0.41
N THR A 541 -19.15 11.46 0.47
CA THR A 541 -20.32 11.32 -0.41
C THR A 541 -21.26 12.53 -0.43
N ASP A 542 -21.33 13.31 0.67
CA ASP A 542 -22.11 14.55 0.76
C ASP A 542 -21.51 15.71 -0.03
N SER A 543 -20.22 15.63 -0.37
CA SER A 543 -19.53 16.56 -1.28
C SER A 543 -19.81 16.25 -2.75
N LEU A 544 -20.22 15.02 -3.08
CA LEU A 544 -20.49 14.55 -4.46
C LEU A 544 -21.95 14.73 -4.88
N ALA A 545 -22.86 14.75 -3.89
CA ALA A 545 -24.30 14.79 -4.11
C ALA A 545 -24.92 15.97 -3.34
N ALA A 546 -25.49 16.92 -4.08
CA ALA A 546 -26.14 18.09 -3.50
C ALA A 546 -27.52 17.74 -2.92
N PRO A 547 -27.76 17.91 -1.60
CA PRO A 547 -29.04 17.57 -1.00
C PRO A 547 -30.20 18.34 -1.65
N GLY A 548 -31.17 17.61 -2.18
CA GLY A 548 -32.34 18.19 -2.84
C GLY A 548 -32.12 18.61 -4.29
N SER A 549 -31.00 18.24 -4.91
CA SER A 549 -30.67 18.47 -6.32
C SER A 549 -30.24 17.16 -6.98
N GLN A 550 -30.91 16.80 -8.07
CA GLN A 550 -30.53 15.65 -8.90
C GLN A 550 -29.41 15.97 -9.90
N GLN A 551 -28.93 17.21 -9.96
CA GLN A 551 -27.88 17.64 -10.89
C GLN A 551 -26.51 17.83 -10.20
N GLY A 552 -26.35 17.37 -8.97
CA GLY A 552 -25.16 17.64 -8.16
C GLY A 552 -24.97 19.14 -7.85
N PHE A 553 -23.74 19.52 -7.52
CA PHE A 553 -23.35 20.93 -7.36
C PHE A 553 -22.92 21.53 -8.69
N ALA A 554 -23.06 22.85 -8.83
CA ALA A 554 -22.70 23.57 -10.06
C ALA A 554 -21.20 23.85 -10.21
N GLU A 555 -20.46 23.94 -9.10
CA GLU A 555 -19.04 24.26 -9.09
C GLU A 555 -18.36 23.63 -7.89
N SER A 556 -17.08 23.30 -8.03
CA SER A 556 -16.22 22.83 -6.94
C SER A 556 -15.77 24.01 -6.07
N LYS A 557 -16.02 23.94 -4.76
CA LYS A 557 -15.64 24.98 -3.80
C LYS A 557 -15.77 24.53 -2.35
N ILE A 558 -15.31 25.37 -1.44
CA ILE A 558 -15.74 25.36 -0.05
C ILE A 558 -17.07 26.12 0.08
N ASP A 559 -18.11 25.45 0.58
CA ASP A 559 -19.43 26.05 0.79
C ASP A 559 -19.44 27.05 1.96
N ALA A 560 -20.57 27.74 2.14
CA ALA A 560 -20.71 28.74 3.22
C ALA A 560 -20.63 28.15 4.64
N LEU A 561 -20.70 26.82 4.78
CA LEU A 561 -20.56 26.08 6.03
C LEU A 561 -19.14 25.53 6.22
N GLY A 562 -18.22 25.81 5.30
CA GLY A 562 -16.84 25.33 5.38
C GLY A 562 -16.66 23.89 4.90
N ARG A 563 -17.62 23.33 4.16
CA ARG A 563 -17.55 21.96 3.63
C ARG A 563 -17.12 21.97 2.15
N PRO A 564 -16.25 21.05 1.72
CA PRO A 564 -15.94 20.89 0.31
C PRO A 564 -17.18 20.39 -0.42
N VAL A 565 -17.40 20.88 -1.63
CA VAL A 565 -18.42 20.38 -2.56
C VAL A 565 -17.79 20.33 -3.94
N PHE A 566 -18.18 19.35 -4.75
CA PHE A 566 -17.67 19.15 -6.10
C PHE A 566 -18.74 19.42 -7.14
N GLY A 567 -18.38 20.21 -8.15
CA GLY A 567 -19.19 20.33 -9.36
C GLY A 567 -19.45 18.95 -9.97
N ALA A 568 -20.65 18.70 -10.51
CA ALA A 568 -21.02 17.37 -11.00
C ALA A 568 -19.97 16.77 -11.96
N ALA A 569 -19.58 17.53 -12.99
CA ALA A 569 -18.57 17.10 -13.95
C ALA A 569 -17.18 16.84 -13.32
N ASP A 570 -16.79 17.63 -12.31
CA ASP A 570 -15.52 17.42 -11.61
C ASP A 570 -15.58 16.13 -10.79
N ALA A 571 -16.68 15.93 -10.06
CA ALA A 571 -16.93 14.72 -9.30
C ALA A 571 -16.96 13.47 -10.20
N ASP A 572 -17.53 13.55 -11.40
CA ASP A 572 -17.57 12.41 -12.34
C ASP A 572 -16.16 11.98 -12.75
N ARG A 573 -15.29 12.95 -13.08
CA ARG A 573 -13.90 12.66 -13.40
C ARG A 573 -13.12 12.11 -12.21
N LEU A 574 -13.36 12.61 -10.99
CA LEU A 574 -12.73 12.07 -9.78
C LEU A 574 -13.23 10.66 -9.45
N LEU A 575 -14.52 10.40 -9.62
CA LEU A 575 -15.12 9.08 -9.46
C LEU A 575 -14.51 8.07 -10.44
N GLU A 576 -14.24 8.49 -11.68
CA GLU A 576 -13.57 7.66 -12.68
C GLU A 576 -12.14 7.33 -12.23
N LEU A 577 -11.36 8.34 -11.83
CA LEU A 577 -10.02 8.13 -11.27
C LEU A 577 -10.04 7.18 -10.06
N GLY A 578 -11.02 7.31 -9.16
CA GLY A 578 -11.21 6.42 -8.01
C GLY A 578 -11.67 4.99 -8.36
N SER A 579 -12.02 4.71 -9.62
CA SER A 579 -12.63 3.43 -10.04
C SER A 579 -11.70 2.51 -10.83
N TYR A 580 -10.45 2.90 -11.07
CA TYR A 580 -9.46 2.05 -11.73
C TYR A 580 -9.04 0.84 -10.88
N SER A 581 -9.03 0.99 -9.55
CA SER A 581 -8.79 -0.13 -8.63
C SER A 581 -10.06 -0.91 -8.28
N GLU A 582 -9.93 -2.23 -8.12
CA GLU A 582 -10.99 -3.12 -7.63
C GLU A 582 -11.53 -2.66 -6.27
N GLU A 583 -10.61 -2.40 -5.32
CA GLU A 583 -10.95 -1.92 -3.98
C GLU A 583 -11.67 -0.58 -4.05
N GLY A 584 -11.28 0.30 -4.97
CA GLY A 584 -11.91 1.60 -5.12
C GLY A 584 -13.34 1.52 -5.64
N ARG A 585 -13.60 0.65 -6.62
CA ARG A 585 -14.97 0.37 -7.08
C ARG A 585 -15.86 -0.10 -5.92
N VAL A 586 -15.41 -1.11 -5.18
CA VAL A 586 -16.17 -1.65 -4.03
C VAL A 586 -16.40 -0.58 -2.97
N THR A 587 -15.40 0.24 -2.69
CA THR A 587 -15.44 1.31 -1.68
C THR A 587 -16.46 2.39 -2.05
N LEU A 588 -16.46 2.88 -3.29
CA LEU A 588 -17.39 3.90 -3.78
C LEU A 588 -18.84 3.38 -3.78
N ALA A 589 -19.07 2.17 -4.29
CA ALA A 589 -20.38 1.53 -4.29
C ALA A 589 -20.95 1.37 -2.86
N ALA A 590 -20.13 0.87 -1.93
CA ALA A 590 -20.53 0.70 -0.54
C ALA A 590 -20.83 2.04 0.17
N ALA A 591 -20.07 3.10 -0.17
CA ALA A 591 -20.28 4.43 0.37
C ALA A 591 -21.59 5.05 -0.11
N ALA A 592 -21.90 4.95 -1.41
CA ALA A 592 -23.18 5.41 -1.97
C ALA A 592 -24.37 4.70 -1.31
N GLU A 593 -24.26 3.38 -1.13
CA GLU A 593 -25.29 2.60 -0.47
C GLU A 593 -25.48 3.00 1.00
N THR A 594 -24.37 3.21 1.70
CA THR A 594 -24.39 3.66 3.10
C THR A 594 -25.05 5.04 3.23
N ALA A 595 -24.72 5.97 2.33
CA ALA A 595 -25.33 7.30 2.28
C ALA A 595 -26.85 7.22 2.03
N ARG A 596 -27.27 6.40 1.07
CA ARG A 596 -28.67 6.15 0.72
C ARG A 596 -29.47 5.57 1.88
N ILE A 597 -28.96 4.52 2.52
CA ILE A 597 -29.60 3.92 3.70
C ILE A 597 -29.68 4.95 4.83
N GLY A 598 -28.64 5.77 5.02
CA GLY A 598 -28.62 6.84 6.01
C GLY A 598 -29.70 7.90 5.79
N GLU A 599 -29.89 8.36 4.54
CA GLU A 599 -30.96 9.29 4.16
C GLU A 599 -32.34 8.71 4.47
N LEU A 600 -32.58 7.46 4.03
CA LEU A 600 -33.84 6.77 4.23
C LEU A 600 -34.12 6.52 5.72
N GLU A 601 -33.12 6.09 6.49
CA GLU A 601 -33.22 5.85 7.93
C GLU A 601 -33.58 7.14 8.68
N ALA A 602 -32.92 8.26 8.33
CA ALA A 602 -33.21 9.57 8.88
C ALA A 602 -34.65 10.00 8.55
N ALA A 603 -35.10 9.83 7.31
CA ALA A 603 -36.47 10.13 6.90
C ALA A 603 -37.50 9.31 7.67
N LEU A 604 -37.29 7.99 7.77
CA LEU A 604 -38.16 7.07 8.50
C LEU A 604 -38.25 7.41 9.98
N ARG A 605 -37.13 7.74 10.64
CA ARG A 605 -37.12 8.10 12.06
C ARG A 605 -37.82 9.43 12.34
N ASN A 606 -37.70 10.39 11.43
CA ASN A 606 -38.21 11.74 11.64
C ASN A 606 -39.71 11.88 11.34
N ASP A 607 -40.26 11.07 10.44
CA ASP A 607 -41.69 11.13 10.10
C ASP A 607 -42.33 9.72 10.08
N PRO A 608 -43.33 9.44 10.94
CA PRO A 608 -44.09 8.20 10.90
C PRO A 608 -45.17 8.17 9.79
N GLY A 609 -45.27 9.22 8.97
CA GLY A 609 -46.25 9.40 7.89
C GLY A 609 -45.71 9.08 6.50
N ASN A 610 -46.17 9.85 5.52
CA ASN A 610 -45.84 9.70 4.10
C ASN A 610 -44.54 10.48 3.78
N LEU A 611 -43.54 9.79 3.26
CA LEU A 611 -42.20 10.32 3.02
C LEU A 611 -42.00 10.92 1.62
N HIS A 612 -43.01 10.88 0.75
CA HIS A 612 -42.89 11.28 -0.65
C HIS A 612 -42.31 12.71 -0.80
N ALA A 613 -42.86 13.69 -0.07
CA ALA A 613 -42.39 15.07 -0.17
C ALA A 613 -40.98 15.27 0.39
N GLN A 614 -40.56 14.46 1.36
CA GLN A 614 -39.24 14.55 1.97
C GLN A 614 -38.15 13.98 1.05
N LEU A 615 -38.48 12.97 0.26
CA LEU A 615 -37.54 12.24 -0.59
C LEU A 615 -37.66 12.56 -2.09
N ALA A 616 -38.55 13.48 -2.48
CA ALA A 616 -38.85 13.79 -3.89
C ALA A 616 -37.63 14.25 -4.70
N ASN A 617 -36.61 14.81 -4.05
CA ASN A 617 -35.38 15.28 -4.70
C ASN A 617 -34.14 14.60 -4.10
N SER A 618 -34.26 13.34 -3.66
CA SER A 618 -33.11 12.56 -3.22
C SER A 618 -32.09 12.47 -4.36
N ALA A 619 -30.82 12.73 -4.03
CA ALA A 619 -29.71 12.63 -4.96
C ALA A 619 -29.13 11.20 -5.02
N ALA A 620 -29.71 10.24 -4.29
CA ALA A 620 -29.16 8.89 -4.17
C ALA A 620 -29.12 8.13 -5.50
N GLY A 621 -30.17 8.28 -6.33
CA GLY A 621 -30.22 7.63 -7.64
C GLY A 621 -29.19 8.20 -8.62
N ASP A 622 -29.06 9.53 -8.65
CA ASP A 622 -28.05 10.25 -9.43
C ASP A 622 -26.63 9.84 -9.02
N LEU A 623 -26.31 9.89 -7.73
CA LEU A 623 -24.98 9.52 -7.21
C LEU A 623 -24.62 8.07 -7.56
N SER A 624 -25.53 7.12 -7.34
CA SER A 624 -25.29 5.71 -7.68
C SER A 624 -25.11 5.51 -9.19
N GLY A 625 -25.86 6.22 -10.03
CA GLY A 625 -25.73 6.13 -11.48
C GLY A 625 -24.40 6.71 -11.98
N ARG A 626 -23.98 7.86 -11.45
CA ARG A 626 -22.70 8.50 -11.78
C ARG A 626 -21.50 7.66 -11.34
N ILE A 627 -21.60 7.02 -10.17
CA ILE A 627 -20.58 6.06 -9.71
C ILE A 627 -20.49 4.87 -10.66
N ASP A 628 -21.61 4.24 -11.02
CA ASP A 628 -21.59 3.08 -11.92
C ASP A 628 -21.07 3.48 -13.31
N GLN A 629 -21.48 4.64 -13.85
CA GLN A 629 -20.93 5.18 -15.11
C GLN A 629 -19.41 5.36 -15.03
N ALA A 630 -18.92 5.99 -13.96
CA ALA A 630 -17.49 6.19 -13.74
C ALA A 630 -16.72 4.86 -13.64
N MET A 631 -17.31 3.83 -13.03
CA MET A 631 -16.72 2.48 -13.02
C MET A 631 -16.64 1.87 -14.42
N LEU A 632 -17.70 1.99 -15.22
CA LEU A 632 -17.72 1.47 -16.60
C LEU A 632 -16.66 2.17 -17.45
N ALA A 633 -16.57 3.51 -17.36
CA ALA A 633 -15.57 4.30 -18.07
C ALA A 633 -14.13 3.94 -17.66
N ALA A 634 -13.88 3.77 -16.36
CA ALA A 634 -12.57 3.37 -15.86
C ALA A 634 -12.17 1.96 -16.34
N VAL A 635 -13.10 0.99 -16.30
CA VAL A 635 -12.84 -0.38 -16.76
C VAL A 635 -12.60 -0.44 -18.27
N ASP A 636 -13.41 0.28 -19.05
CA ASP A 636 -13.23 0.37 -20.51
C ASP A 636 -11.85 0.93 -20.86
N HIS A 637 -11.47 2.04 -20.23
CA HIS A 637 -10.15 2.64 -20.41
C HIS A 637 -9.02 1.73 -19.91
N GLN A 638 -9.20 1.05 -18.77
CA GLN A 638 -8.20 0.14 -18.24
C GLN A 638 -7.96 -1.03 -19.19
N ASN A 639 -9.01 -1.57 -19.83
CA ASN A 639 -8.89 -2.59 -20.87
C ASN A 639 -8.02 -2.10 -22.04
N ASP A 640 -8.23 -0.87 -22.50
CA ASP A 640 -7.44 -0.27 -23.59
C ASP A 640 -5.96 -0.11 -23.20
N VAL A 641 -5.70 0.42 -22.00
CA VAL A 641 -4.32 0.58 -21.47
C VAL A 641 -3.63 -0.78 -21.35
N LEU A 642 -4.27 -1.76 -20.70
CA LEU A 642 -3.72 -3.10 -20.51
C LEU A 642 -3.48 -3.83 -21.84
N GLN A 643 -4.39 -3.70 -22.81
CA GLN A 643 -4.20 -4.25 -24.14
C GLN A 643 -3.00 -3.61 -24.85
N SER A 644 -2.87 -2.28 -24.79
CA SER A 644 -1.75 -1.58 -25.42
C SER A 644 -0.39 -1.98 -24.81
N ASP A 645 -0.33 -2.16 -23.49
CA ASP A 645 0.88 -2.58 -22.79
C ASP A 645 1.25 -4.05 -23.07
N LEU A 646 0.25 -4.92 -23.24
CA LEU A 646 0.43 -6.31 -23.68
C LEU A 646 0.96 -6.41 -25.11
N GLU A 647 0.52 -5.53 -26.00
CA GLU A 647 1.03 -5.44 -27.37
C GLU A 647 2.47 -4.89 -27.41
N ALA A 648 2.86 -4.12 -26.39
CA ALA A 648 4.17 -3.50 -26.26
C ALA A 648 5.24 -4.36 -25.54
N ASN A 649 4.88 -5.31 -24.65
CA ASN A 649 5.83 -5.99 -23.75
C ASN A 649 5.68 -7.54 -23.66
N ASP A 650 6.80 -8.20 -23.31
CA ASP A 650 7.02 -9.67 -23.26
C ASP A 650 6.44 -10.36 -21.99
N GLU A 651 6.53 -11.71 -21.93
CA GLU A 651 5.95 -12.68 -20.95
C GLU A 651 5.74 -12.27 -19.47
N VAL A 652 6.51 -11.31 -18.93
CA VAL A 652 6.43 -10.82 -17.54
C VAL A 652 5.16 -9.99 -17.28
N TYR A 653 4.68 -9.24 -18.26
CA TYR A 653 3.43 -8.47 -18.13
C TYR A 653 2.20 -9.40 -18.06
N ARG A 654 2.26 -10.53 -18.78
CA ARG A 654 1.24 -11.59 -18.78
C ARG A 654 1.11 -12.27 -17.41
N ALA A 655 2.21 -12.43 -16.68
CA ALA A 655 2.20 -13.01 -15.33
C ALA A 655 1.63 -12.06 -14.26
N LYS A 656 1.71 -10.74 -14.48
CA LYS A 656 1.16 -9.72 -13.55
C LYS A 656 -0.35 -9.57 -13.68
N LEU A 657 -0.90 -9.63 -14.90
CA LEU A 657 -2.35 -9.74 -15.13
C LEU A 657 -2.92 -10.96 -14.39
N LEU A 658 -2.22 -12.09 -14.42
CA LEU A 658 -2.58 -13.28 -13.65
C LEU A 658 -2.58 -13.04 -12.12
N GLY A 659 -1.66 -12.22 -11.60
CA GLY A 659 -1.58 -11.86 -10.18
C GLY A 659 -2.72 -10.94 -9.72
N ALA A 660 -3.10 -9.97 -10.56
CA ALA A 660 -4.23 -9.08 -10.34
C ALA A 660 -5.58 -9.82 -10.44
N GLU A 661 -5.73 -10.71 -11.43
CA GLU A 661 -6.92 -11.53 -11.63
C GLU A 661 -7.10 -12.57 -10.50
N ILE A 662 -6.02 -13.20 -10.03
CA ILE A 662 -6.06 -14.16 -8.90
C ILE A 662 -6.33 -13.45 -7.55
N ALA A 663 -5.91 -12.20 -7.39
CA ALA A 663 -6.29 -11.39 -6.21
C ALA A 663 -7.80 -11.07 -6.18
N GLY A 664 -8.44 -10.95 -7.36
CA GLY A 664 -9.89 -10.79 -7.49
C GLY A 664 -10.74 -12.03 -7.13
N VAL A 665 -10.16 -13.23 -7.12
CA VAL A 665 -10.89 -14.51 -6.86
C VAL A 665 -11.22 -14.72 -5.36
N ALA A 666 -10.90 -13.78 -4.47
CA ALA A 666 -11.19 -13.85 -3.04
C ALA A 666 -12.59 -13.30 -2.64
N THR A 667 -13.57 -13.23 -3.54
CA THR A 667 -14.89 -12.61 -3.29
C THR A 667 -16.06 -13.61 -3.36
N GLY A 668 -15.95 -14.75 -2.67
CA GLY A 668 -16.98 -15.79 -2.70
C GLY A 668 -18.23 -15.59 -1.82
N GLU A 669 -18.28 -14.58 -0.92
CA GLU A 669 -19.42 -14.42 0.03
C GLU A 669 -20.04 -13.01 0.10
N LEU A 670 -19.58 -12.04 -0.70
CA LEU A 670 -20.13 -10.67 -0.73
C LEU A 670 -21.27 -10.47 -1.75
N THR A 671 -21.41 -11.39 -2.71
CA THR A 671 -22.35 -11.38 -3.86
C THR A 671 -23.82 -11.61 -3.50
N GLY A 672 -24.21 -11.31 -2.26
CA GLY A 672 -25.60 -11.48 -1.81
C GLY A 672 -26.01 -10.60 -0.64
N LYS A 673 -25.17 -9.64 -0.22
CA LYS A 673 -25.45 -8.82 0.97
C LYS A 673 -25.07 -7.34 0.86
N ILE A 674 -24.40 -6.92 -0.22
CA ILE A 674 -24.13 -5.52 -0.50
C ILE A 674 -24.69 -5.21 -1.90
N PRO A 675 -25.78 -4.44 -2.00
CA PRO A 675 -26.25 -3.90 -3.28
C PRO A 675 -25.07 -3.19 -3.99
N HIS A 676 -24.85 -3.47 -5.28
CA HIS A 676 -23.72 -3.04 -6.14
C HIS A 676 -22.43 -3.89 -6.10
N ALA A 677 -22.26 -4.84 -5.16
CA ALA A 677 -21.11 -5.75 -5.19
C ALA A 677 -21.17 -6.76 -6.36
N ASP A 678 -22.36 -7.08 -6.86
CA ASP A 678 -22.56 -8.00 -7.98
C ASP A 678 -22.08 -7.41 -9.31
N ILE A 679 -22.06 -6.08 -9.45
CA ILE A 679 -21.51 -5.37 -10.61
C ILE A 679 -19.99 -5.42 -10.55
N ALA A 680 -19.40 -5.12 -9.38
CA ALA A 680 -17.96 -5.28 -9.15
C ALA A 680 -17.51 -6.74 -9.39
N ALA A 681 -18.35 -7.73 -9.02
CA ALA A 681 -18.08 -9.15 -9.23
C ALA A 681 -18.31 -9.64 -10.68
N ASP A 682 -19.37 -9.20 -11.38
CA ASP A 682 -19.64 -9.57 -12.78
C ASP A 682 -18.62 -8.97 -13.76
N VAL A 683 -17.98 -7.88 -13.36
CA VAL A 683 -16.91 -7.20 -14.10
C VAL A 683 -15.61 -8.04 -14.14
N THR A 684 -15.39 -8.92 -13.16
CA THR A 684 -14.16 -9.75 -13.04
C THR A 684 -13.95 -10.82 -14.12
N GLY A 685 -14.93 -11.09 -14.99
CA GLY A 685 -14.77 -12.06 -16.10
C GLY A 685 -14.75 -13.54 -15.71
N VAL A 686 -14.85 -13.91 -14.42
CA VAL A 686 -14.79 -15.30 -13.95
C VAL A 686 -16.13 -15.74 -13.35
N ASP A 687 -16.66 -16.89 -13.81
CA ASP A 687 -17.84 -17.54 -13.22
C ASP A 687 -17.54 -17.89 -11.74
N PRO A 688 -18.34 -17.42 -10.76
CA PRO A 688 -18.15 -17.72 -9.33
C PRO A 688 -18.08 -19.22 -8.98
N GLY A 689 -18.41 -20.11 -9.93
CA GLY A 689 -18.29 -21.57 -9.81
C GLY A 689 -17.03 -22.19 -10.41
N GLU A 690 -16.14 -21.44 -11.06
CA GLU A 690 -14.96 -21.98 -11.72
C GLU A 690 -13.75 -22.01 -10.77
N THR A 691 -13.21 -23.19 -10.50
CA THR A 691 -12.02 -23.33 -9.64
C THR A 691 -10.80 -22.72 -10.31
N VAL A 692 -9.93 -22.04 -9.54
CA VAL A 692 -8.63 -21.46 -9.96
C VAL A 692 -7.84 -22.35 -10.93
N GLU A 693 -7.91 -23.68 -10.77
CA GLU A 693 -7.31 -24.70 -11.66
C GLU A 693 -7.80 -24.66 -13.12
N ASN A 694 -9.07 -24.32 -13.36
CA ASN A 694 -9.68 -24.25 -14.69
C ASN A 694 -9.39 -22.91 -15.39
N THR A 695 -9.33 -21.81 -14.62
CA THR A 695 -8.90 -20.49 -15.11
C THR A 695 -7.46 -20.54 -15.61
N ILE A 696 -6.55 -21.13 -14.81
CA ILE A 696 -5.15 -21.35 -15.20
C ILE A 696 -5.03 -22.28 -16.42
N LYS A 697 -5.84 -23.36 -16.52
CA LYS A 697 -5.84 -24.26 -17.69
C LYS A 697 -6.35 -23.58 -18.97
N LYS A 698 -7.41 -22.77 -18.90
CA LYS A 698 -7.93 -22.01 -20.04
C LYS A 698 -6.93 -20.96 -20.54
N TRP A 699 -6.20 -20.31 -19.63
CA TRP A 699 -5.19 -19.29 -19.95
C TRP A 699 -3.90 -19.87 -20.54
N ILE A 700 -3.45 -21.04 -20.06
CA ILE A 700 -2.34 -21.79 -20.67
C ILE A 700 -2.69 -22.18 -22.12
N ASP A 701 -3.96 -22.44 -22.40
CA ASP A 701 -4.46 -22.83 -23.73
C ASP A 701 -4.89 -21.63 -24.62
N LYS A 702 -4.93 -20.40 -24.09
CA LYS A 702 -5.29 -19.17 -24.82
C LYS A 702 -4.34 -17.99 -24.50
N PRO A 703 -3.41 -17.64 -25.41
CA PRO A 703 -2.42 -16.59 -25.19
C PRO A 703 -2.93 -15.15 -25.45
N GLU A 704 -4.24 -14.92 -25.43
CA GLU A 704 -4.91 -13.64 -25.76
C GLU A 704 -5.52 -13.00 -24.50
N TYR A 705 -5.43 -11.68 -24.36
CA TYR A 705 -6.07 -10.90 -23.29
C TYR A 705 -7.58 -11.18 -23.25
N GLU A 706 -8.11 -11.55 -22.09
CA GLU A 706 -9.56 -11.59 -21.87
C GLU A 706 -9.95 -10.27 -21.17
N ALA A 707 -10.68 -9.41 -21.88
CA ALA A 707 -11.09 -8.11 -21.36
C ALA A 707 -12.02 -8.26 -20.15
N ILE A 708 -11.86 -7.34 -19.19
CA ILE A 708 -12.76 -7.17 -18.05
C ILE A 708 -14.17 -6.92 -18.61
N LYS A 709 -15.15 -7.70 -18.14
CA LYS A 709 -16.50 -7.71 -18.74
C LYS A 709 -17.27 -6.47 -18.31
N ILE A 710 -17.82 -5.72 -19.27
CA ILE A 710 -18.64 -4.54 -18.97
C ILE A 710 -20.13 -4.97 -18.95
N PRO A 711 -20.88 -4.77 -17.84
CA PRO A 711 -22.32 -5.03 -17.78
C PRO A 711 -23.10 -4.12 -18.73
N GLU A 712 -24.18 -4.63 -19.31
CA GLU A 712 -25.04 -3.83 -20.18
C GLU A 712 -25.84 -2.80 -19.34
N PRO A 713 -25.95 -1.53 -19.78
CA PRO A 713 -26.73 -0.50 -19.07
C PRO A 713 -28.19 -0.89 -18.78
N ALA A 714 -28.79 -1.71 -19.64
CA ALA A 714 -30.16 -2.21 -19.45
C ALA A 714 -30.28 -3.20 -18.27
N ASP A 715 -29.23 -3.98 -17.98
CA ASP A 715 -29.22 -4.92 -16.85
C ASP A 715 -29.03 -4.16 -15.53
N LEU A 716 -28.20 -3.12 -15.55
CA LEU A 716 -28.01 -2.16 -14.46
C LEU A 716 -29.31 -1.43 -14.10
N GLU A 717 -30.01 -0.88 -15.11
CA GLU A 717 -31.31 -0.22 -14.94
C GLU A 717 -32.35 -1.20 -14.34
N ALA A 718 -32.37 -2.46 -14.78
CA ALA A 718 -33.28 -3.48 -14.24
C ALA A 718 -32.96 -3.89 -12.80
N ALA A 719 -31.70 -3.79 -12.36
CA ALA A 719 -31.27 -4.08 -10.99
C ALA A 719 -31.57 -2.91 -10.03
N SER A 720 -31.46 -1.67 -10.49
CA SER A 720 -31.62 -0.43 -9.69
C SER A 720 -32.91 -0.39 -8.86
N THR A 721 -34.04 -0.81 -9.44
CA THR A 721 -35.36 -0.80 -8.76
C THR A 721 -35.41 -1.79 -7.59
N ARG A 722 -34.75 -2.94 -7.73
CA ARG A 722 -34.68 -3.93 -6.64
C ARG A 722 -33.77 -3.44 -5.52
N GLN A 723 -32.65 -2.79 -5.86
CA GLN A 723 -31.74 -2.17 -4.90
C GLN A 723 -32.42 -1.04 -4.13
N ALA A 724 -33.15 -0.16 -4.83
CA ALA A 724 -34.02 0.88 -4.24
C ALA A 724 -34.92 0.31 -3.14
N GLN A 725 -35.58 -0.82 -3.43
CA GLN A 725 -36.43 -1.53 -2.47
C GLN A 725 -35.64 -2.18 -1.32
N GLN A 726 -34.45 -2.74 -1.61
CA GLN A 726 -33.59 -3.37 -0.60
C GLN A 726 -33.14 -2.37 0.47
N ALA A 727 -32.62 -1.18 0.11
CA ALA A 727 -32.27 -0.20 1.15
C ALA A 727 -33.47 0.30 1.94
N ILE A 728 -34.66 0.38 1.34
CA ILE A 728 -35.85 0.76 2.09
C ILE A 728 -36.12 -0.26 3.19
N VAL A 729 -35.99 -1.56 2.88
CA VAL A 729 -36.16 -2.63 3.86
C VAL A 729 -35.10 -2.52 4.96
N GLU A 730 -33.84 -2.29 4.60
CA GLU A 730 -32.74 -2.14 5.56
C GLU A 730 -32.85 -0.88 6.43
N ALA A 731 -33.14 0.26 5.83
CA ALA A 731 -33.37 1.52 6.54
C ALA A 731 -34.57 1.41 7.49
N ALA A 732 -35.65 0.76 7.06
CA ALA A 732 -36.81 0.49 7.92
C ALA A 732 -36.46 -0.44 9.08
N HIS A 733 -35.60 -1.44 8.86
CA HIS A 733 -35.10 -2.31 9.93
C HIS A 733 -34.31 -1.50 10.96
N ARG A 734 -33.35 -0.68 10.51
CA ARG A 734 -32.52 0.19 11.37
C ARG A 734 -33.33 1.28 12.08
N ALA A 735 -34.40 1.76 11.45
CA ALA A 735 -35.35 2.69 12.05
C ALA A 735 -36.33 2.02 13.05
N GLY A 736 -36.36 0.68 13.11
CA GLY A 736 -37.31 -0.07 13.94
C GLY A 736 -38.76 0.00 13.43
N GLN A 737 -38.94 0.30 12.14
CA GLN A 737 -40.24 0.50 11.49
C GLN A 737 -40.59 -0.60 10.48
N LEU A 738 -39.69 -1.56 10.26
CA LEU A 738 -39.93 -2.66 9.32
C LEU A 738 -41.03 -3.62 9.84
N PRO A 739 -42.08 -3.92 9.05
CA PRO A 739 -43.10 -4.89 9.42
C PRO A 739 -42.51 -6.27 9.74
N ALA A 740 -43.10 -6.96 10.73
CA ALA A 740 -42.60 -8.29 11.17
C ALA A 740 -42.57 -9.35 10.06
N VAL A 741 -43.47 -9.25 9.07
CA VAL A 741 -43.50 -10.16 7.90
C VAL A 741 -42.27 -9.98 7.01
N LEU A 742 -41.72 -8.75 6.95
CA LEU A 742 -40.50 -8.41 6.22
C LEU A 742 -39.25 -8.50 7.10
N ASN A 743 -39.40 -8.90 8.36
CA ASN A 743 -38.33 -8.99 9.35
C ASN A 743 -38.30 -10.37 10.04
N PRO A 744 -38.31 -11.50 9.29
CA PRO A 744 -38.34 -12.82 9.88
C PRO A 744 -37.08 -13.03 10.74
N ASN A 745 -37.27 -13.53 11.97
CA ASN A 745 -36.20 -13.77 12.94
C ASN A 745 -35.36 -12.52 13.30
N GLY A 746 -35.91 -11.32 13.10
CA GLY A 746 -35.21 -10.07 13.39
C GLY A 746 -34.15 -9.68 12.34
N GLN A 747 -34.16 -10.33 11.17
CA GLN A 747 -33.35 -9.95 10.02
C GLN A 747 -34.24 -9.43 8.88
N PRO A 748 -33.84 -8.35 8.18
CA PRO A 748 -34.54 -7.90 6.99
C PRO A 748 -34.54 -8.99 5.92
N ILE A 749 -35.65 -9.12 5.19
CA ILE A 749 -35.73 -10.00 4.02
C ILE A 749 -34.82 -9.51 2.89
N ASP A 750 -34.37 -10.46 2.07
CA ASP A 750 -33.71 -10.18 0.79
C ASP A 750 -34.76 -9.98 -0.30
N VAL A 751 -34.84 -8.76 -0.85
CA VAL A 751 -35.78 -8.39 -1.91
C VAL A 751 -35.51 -9.17 -3.20
N ALA A 752 -34.25 -9.52 -3.49
CA ALA A 752 -33.89 -10.27 -4.70
C ALA A 752 -34.47 -11.69 -4.70
N GLN A 753 -34.74 -12.26 -3.53
CA GLN A 753 -35.31 -13.61 -3.37
C GLN A 753 -36.84 -13.62 -3.35
N LEU A 754 -37.50 -12.46 -3.44
CA LEU A 754 -38.95 -12.38 -3.40
C LEU A 754 -39.58 -12.80 -4.72
N ALA A 755 -40.37 -13.87 -4.66
CA ALA A 755 -41.25 -14.23 -5.76
C ALA A 755 -42.43 -13.24 -5.87
N THR A 756 -42.69 -12.74 -7.08
CA THR A 756 -43.86 -11.89 -7.37
C THR A 756 -45.15 -12.59 -6.93
N GLY A 757 -45.98 -11.90 -6.16
CA GLY A 757 -47.23 -12.44 -5.61
C GLY A 757 -47.07 -13.35 -4.38
N SER A 758 -45.86 -13.45 -3.81
CA SER A 758 -45.68 -13.99 -2.46
C SER A 758 -46.29 -13.06 -1.39
N ARG A 759 -46.55 -13.59 -0.20
CA ARG A 759 -47.10 -12.81 0.91
C ARG A 759 -46.16 -11.67 1.31
N GLU A 760 -44.86 -11.96 1.31
CA GLU A 760 -43.78 -11.05 1.64
C GLU A 760 -43.69 -9.94 0.60
N TYR A 761 -43.78 -10.28 -0.70
CA TYR A 761 -43.85 -9.30 -1.78
C TYR A 761 -45.07 -8.37 -1.66
N ASP A 762 -46.26 -8.93 -1.43
CA ASP A 762 -47.48 -8.13 -1.25
C ASP A 762 -47.38 -7.19 -0.04
N GLU A 763 -46.74 -7.63 1.03
CA GLU A 763 -46.53 -6.83 2.23
C GLU A 763 -45.48 -5.72 2.01
N LEU A 764 -44.42 -6.01 1.25
CA LEU A 764 -43.46 -4.99 0.81
C LEU A 764 -44.15 -3.91 -0.02
N GLN A 765 -44.97 -4.28 -1.01
CA GLN A 765 -45.71 -3.31 -1.83
C GLN A 765 -46.67 -2.45 -0.99
N LYS A 766 -47.40 -3.06 -0.03
CA LYS A 766 -48.24 -2.30 0.90
C LYS A 766 -47.44 -1.34 1.76
N TYR A 767 -46.28 -1.77 2.25
CA TYR A 767 -45.39 -0.93 3.04
C TYR A 767 -44.92 0.28 2.22
N LEU A 768 -44.42 0.06 1.00
CA LEU A 768 -43.99 1.12 0.10
C LEU A 768 -45.11 2.14 -0.19
N ILE A 769 -46.31 1.67 -0.54
CA ILE A 769 -47.47 2.53 -0.81
C ILE A 769 -47.88 3.30 0.45
N GLY A 770 -47.98 2.61 1.59
CA GLY A 770 -48.41 3.21 2.86
C GLY A 770 -47.45 4.29 3.37
N ARG A 771 -46.17 4.16 3.04
CA ARG A 771 -45.10 5.12 3.39
C ARG A 771 -44.85 6.17 2.31
N GLY A 772 -45.51 6.10 1.16
CA GLY A 772 -45.27 7.00 0.03
C GLY A 772 -43.90 6.80 -0.66
N LEU A 773 -43.29 5.62 -0.49
CA LEU A 773 -41.96 5.30 -1.02
C LEU A 773 -41.98 4.74 -2.44
N THR A 774 -43.15 4.42 -2.99
CA THR A 774 -43.29 3.97 -4.38
C THR A 774 -42.74 5.00 -5.37
N GLN A 775 -42.98 6.29 -5.12
CA GLN A 775 -42.47 7.36 -5.98
C GLN A 775 -40.96 7.52 -5.84
N TYR A 776 -40.41 7.40 -4.62
CA TYR A 776 -38.95 7.40 -4.40
C TYR A 776 -38.26 6.30 -5.21
N VAL A 777 -38.80 5.08 -5.24
CA VAL A 777 -38.22 3.98 -6.05
C VAL A 777 -38.24 4.30 -7.55
N MET A 778 -39.29 4.96 -8.03
CA MET A 778 -39.39 5.39 -9.44
C MET A 778 -38.41 6.52 -9.74
N ASP A 779 -38.35 7.53 -8.89
CA ASP A 779 -37.45 8.69 -9.05
C ASP A 779 -35.98 8.26 -8.97
N TYR A 780 -35.66 7.30 -8.10
CA TYR A 780 -34.35 6.66 -8.02
C TYR A 780 -33.99 5.97 -9.33
N GLY A 781 -34.86 5.08 -9.84
CA GLY A 781 -34.61 4.36 -11.09
C GLY A 781 -34.46 5.29 -12.29
N GLN A 782 -35.25 6.37 -12.35
CA GLN A 782 -35.15 7.37 -13.42
C GLN A 782 -33.84 8.16 -13.34
N SER A 783 -33.51 8.72 -12.17
CA SER A 783 -32.26 9.49 -12.00
C SER A 783 -31.01 8.64 -12.22
N TYR A 784 -31.04 7.38 -11.77
CA TYR A 784 -30.00 6.40 -12.07
C TYR A 784 -29.84 6.16 -13.58
N SER A 785 -30.97 5.92 -14.27
CA SER A 785 -31.01 5.68 -15.71
C SER A 785 -30.51 6.87 -16.52
N ASP A 786 -30.86 8.09 -16.10
CA ASP A 786 -30.43 9.32 -16.73
C ASP A 786 -28.91 9.55 -16.57
N ALA A 787 -28.36 9.23 -15.40
CA ALA A 787 -26.92 9.32 -15.13
C ALA A 787 -26.11 8.31 -15.95
N VAL A 788 -26.51 7.03 -15.98
CA VAL A 788 -25.75 5.97 -16.70
C VAL A 788 -25.75 6.16 -18.22
N LYS A 789 -26.72 6.90 -18.79
CA LYS A 789 -26.89 7.07 -20.25
C LYS A 789 -26.16 8.27 -20.85
N SER A 790 -25.50 9.13 -20.06
CA SER A 790 -25.14 10.49 -20.52
C SER A 790 -24.13 10.57 -21.67
N ASP A 791 -23.39 9.51 -22.01
CA ASP A 791 -22.28 9.60 -22.97
C ASP A 791 -22.59 9.10 -24.39
N ASP A 792 -23.77 8.52 -24.65
CA ASP A 792 -24.12 8.02 -26.00
C ASP A 792 -24.74 9.10 -26.93
N ASP A 793 -25.03 10.30 -26.42
CA ASP A 793 -25.81 11.34 -27.14
C ASP A 793 -25.19 12.77 -27.17
N GLU A 794 -23.94 12.98 -26.76
CA GLU A 794 -23.14 14.20 -27.05
C GLU A 794 -21.90 13.92 -27.90
#